data_AF-A0AAN8ZBU4-F1
#
_entry.id   AF-A0AAN8ZBU4-F1
#
_cell.length_a   1.000
_cell.length_b   1.000
_cell.length_c   1.000
_cell.angle_alpha   90.00
_cell.angle_beta   90.00
_cell.angle_gamma   90.00
#
_symmetry.space_group_name_H-M   'P 1'
#
loop_
_entity.id
_entity.type
_entity.pdbx_description
1 polymer ?
#
loop_
_entity_poly.entity_id
_entity_poly.type
_entity_poly.pdbx_seq_one_letter_code
_entity_poly.pdbx_strand_id
1 'polypeptide(L)'
;MINSACKDTLTVVVCNKVTMLLFLKPKRLNLLINIARKAAPFLTCASRSICQSSYSESELEVDRLTKLINEHMFPDQELHSTLQRMPPLVLSTTFVEKVLGRLFAAHSNGLRAYEFFTFCLHHSQFTPSSDAFEKTLHILARMRYFDKAWDLMKEIQEKHPSLLTLKSMSILLSKIAKFQTYEETLEAFERMKNDIFVEKEFGVEEFNVLLKAFCTQRQMKEARSIFQKMHAHFSPNTKTMNILLLGFKESGDVTAVELFYHDMVRRGFKPNIVTYNIRIDAYCKKGCFGDGLRLLQEMEKKNCPPNLETITTLIHGAGVARNISKARQLFDEISLRNIQPDVGAYNAFMSSLIRCRDVKYAASLMDEMQERHIEHDNITYHTMFFGLMRSASIEDVCELYQKMVERKFVPKTRTVMMLMKYFCVNDRLDLGLNLWMYLIERGYCPHGHALDLLVTGLCSRGKLQEAFECSKQVLERGRHMSEAAFLMLERFLVPAGETDRLRKLDHLIKKLNAILPPSRGHAVGITHKFKSPGTYTGPFPFPFRGGEEDLIPALMLLYEGVFRFCCKFQEFDAISDDAPGIPEPFPAFVLVLLVCGISLSGRKTLGAGDSLKYLVVLAIRIWLGVTEFLQIKKGTNEPREYEKQKG
;
A
#
# COMPACT_ATOMS: atom_id res chain seq x y z
N MET A 1 12.34 -52.19 39.10
CA MET A 1 12.55 -52.30 40.56
C MET A 1 12.32 -50.90 41.12
N ILE A 2 11.11 -50.62 41.64
CA ILE A 2 10.80 -50.60 43.09
C ILE A 2 11.72 -49.58 43.80
N ASN A 3 11.33 -48.58 44.58
CA ASN A 3 10.11 -47.91 45.02
C ASN A 3 10.61 -46.83 46.03
N SER A 4 9.75 -45.89 46.44
CA SER A 4 9.93 -45.01 47.64
C SER A 4 10.97 -43.87 47.54
N ALA A 5 10.65 -42.59 47.73
CA ALA A 5 9.68 -42.03 48.68
C ALA A 5 8.98 -40.77 48.14
N CYS A 6 7.66 -40.74 48.36
CA CYS A 6 6.75 -39.61 48.17
C CYS A 6 6.87 -38.54 49.26
N LYS A 7 6.15 -37.43 48.99
CA LYS A 7 5.60 -36.39 49.90
C LYS A 7 6.56 -35.22 50.15
N ASP A 8 6.23 -33.96 49.83
CA ASP A 8 4.94 -33.29 50.02
C ASP A 8 4.54 -32.33 48.88
N THR A 9 3.24 -32.35 48.61
CA THR A 9 2.46 -31.41 47.82
C THR A 9 2.21 -30.14 48.65
N LEU A 10 2.50 -28.95 48.12
CA LEU A 10 1.64 -27.78 48.39
C LEU A 10 1.76 -26.73 47.28
N THR A 11 0.70 -26.71 46.48
CA THR A 11 0.16 -25.61 45.68
C THR A 11 0.17 -24.28 46.45
N VAL A 12 0.32 -23.13 45.76
CA VAL A 12 -0.46 -21.87 45.91
C VAL A 12 0.36 -20.62 45.53
N VAL A 13 -0.09 -20.00 44.44
CA VAL A 13 -0.33 -18.55 44.22
C VAL A 13 0.76 -17.65 43.62
N VAL A 14 0.34 -17.13 42.47
CA VAL A 14 0.75 -15.89 41.80
C VAL A 14 0.73 -14.70 42.78
N CYS A 15 1.85 -13.97 42.93
CA CYS A 15 1.78 -12.54 43.21
C CYS A 15 3.05 -11.76 42.85
N ASN A 16 2.83 -10.49 42.50
CA ASN A 16 3.71 -9.50 41.91
C ASN A 16 4.93 -9.06 42.76
N LYS A 17 5.96 -8.57 42.04
CA LYS A 17 7.03 -7.61 42.42
C LYS A 17 7.31 -7.39 43.92
N VAL A 18 8.49 -7.82 44.42
CA VAL A 18 9.39 -7.03 45.29
C VAL A 18 10.84 -7.54 45.16
N THR A 19 11.76 -6.60 45.06
CA THR A 19 13.23 -6.66 45.13
C THR A 19 13.79 -7.55 46.27
N MET A 20 14.73 -8.44 45.96
CA MET A 20 15.64 -9.04 46.96
C MET A 20 17.02 -9.27 46.34
N LEU A 21 17.95 -8.35 46.64
CA LEU A 21 19.38 -8.49 46.46
C LEU A 21 19.93 -9.46 47.52
N LEU A 22 20.50 -10.60 47.11
CA LEU A 22 21.36 -11.40 47.98
C LEU A 22 22.71 -11.70 47.31
N PHE A 23 23.75 -11.20 47.97
CA PHE A 23 25.17 -11.34 47.67
C PHE A 23 25.63 -12.80 47.65
N LEU A 24 26.28 -13.24 46.57
CA LEU A 24 27.09 -14.46 46.54
C LEU A 24 28.50 -14.16 46.01
N LYS A 25 29.53 -14.60 46.75
CA LYS A 25 30.96 -14.28 46.60
C LYS A 25 31.58 -14.79 45.27
N PRO A 26 32.65 -14.15 44.74
CA PRO A 26 33.05 -14.28 43.33
C PRO A 26 33.80 -15.56 42.93
N LYS A 27 34.21 -16.43 43.87
CA LYS A 27 35.15 -17.52 43.57
C LYS A 27 34.53 -18.91 43.31
N ARG A 28 33.23 -19.12 43.54
CA ARG A 28 32.53 -20.37 43.16
C ARG A 28 31.72 -20.27 41.86
N LEU A 29 31.56 -19.07 41.31
CA LEU A 29 30.81 -18.86 40.06
C LEU A 29 31.57 -19.38 38.83
N ASN A 30 32.91 -19.25 38.79
CA ASN A 30 33.71 -19.69 37.64
C ASN A 30 33.76 -21.22 37.46
N LEU A 31 33.63 -22.00 38.55
CA LEU A 31 33.60 -23.46 38.46
C LEU A 31 32.23 -23.95 37.93
N LEU A 32 31.14 -23.33 38.35
CA LEU A 32 29.78 -23.58 37.82
C LEU A 32 29.62 -23.10 36.37
N ILE A 33 30.21 -21.96 36.00
CA ILE A 33 30.20 -21.45 34.61
C ILE A 33 30.99 -22.39 33.68
N ASN A 34 32.10 -22.97 34.13
CA ASN A 34 32.89 -23.89 33.29
C ASN A 34 32.22 -25.27 33.13
N ILE A 35 31.49 -25.75 34.14
CA ILE A 35 30.67 -26.96 34.01
C ILE A 35 29.45 -26.70 33.10
N ALA A 36 28.79 -25.54 33.25
CA ALA A 36 27.69 -25.13 32.36
C ALA A 36 28.14 -24.92 30.90
N ARG A 37 29.33 -24.37 30.66
CA ARG A 37 29.92 -24.21 29.31
C ARG A 37 30.30 -25.54 28.66
N LYS A 38 30.74 -26.54 29.43
CA LYS A 38 31.04 -27.89 28.90
C LYS A 38 29.80 -28.75 28.67
N ALA A 39 28.68 -28.45 29.32
CA ALA A 39 27.38 -29.10 29.09
C ALA A 39 26.52 -28.40 28.00
N ALA A 40 26.87 -27.18 27.59
CA ALA A 40 26.14 -26.40 26.60
C ALA A 40 25.94 -27.10 25.23
N PRO A 41 26.87 -27.89 24.67
CA PRO A 41 26.66 -28.55 23.38
C PRO A 41 25.63 -29.68 23.41
N PHE A 42 25.39 -30.27 24.59
CA PHE A 42 24.44 -31.39 24.76
C PHE A 42 23.04 -30.93 25.20
N LEU A 43 22.91 -29.73 25.75
CA LEU A 43 21.61 -29.09 26.01
C LEU A 43 21.07 -28.32 24.78
N THR A 44 21.91 -27.98 23.79
CA THR A 44 21.48 -27.36 22.53
C THR A 44 20.77 -28.29 21.54
N CYS A 45 20.75 -29.61 21.80
CA CYS A 45 19.95 -30.55 21.01
C CYS A 45 18.55 -30.82 21.63
N ALA A 46 18.37 -30.51 22.93
CA ALA A 46 17.07 -30.64 23.62
C ALA A 46 16.31 -29.30 23.72
N SER A 47 16.97 -28.16 23.58
CA SER A 47 16.31 -26.84 23.51
C SER A 47 15.95 -26.38 22.09
N ARG A 48 16.54 -26.98 21.05
CA ARG A 48 16.15 -26.73 19.64
C ARG A 48 14.82 -27.37 19.24
N SER A 49 14.22 -28.24 20.06
CA SER A 49 12.84 -28.69 19.88
C SER A 49 11.81 -27.95 20.74
N ILE A 50 12.22 -26.92 21.50
CA ILE A 50 11.34 -26.15 22.41
C ILE A 50 11.22 -24.67 21.97
N CYS A 51 11.87 -24.27 20.87
CA CYS A 51 11.63 -22.99 20.19
C CYS A 51 10.80 -23.15 18.90
N GLN A 52 9.87 -24.11 18.85
CA GLN A 52 8.65 -23.88 18.10
C GLN A 52 7.88 -22.82 18.90
N SER A 53 7.83 -21.59 18.37
CA SER A 53 6.82 -20.62 18.75
C SER A 53 5.50 -21.37 18.95
N SER A 54 4.93 -21.31 20.15
CA SER A 54 3.63 -21.92 20.46
C SER A 54 2.55 -21.21 19.63
N TYR A 55 2.48 -21.52 18.34
CA TYR A 55 1.30 -21.26 17.53
C TYR A 55 0.19 -22.04 18.21
N SER A 56 -0.77 -21.32 18.79
CA SER A 56 -1.96 -21.99 19.28
C SER A 56 -2.58 -22.76 18.12
N GLU A 57 -3.12 -23.94 18.39
CA GLU A 57 -3.82 -24.78 17.41
C GLU A 57 -4.88 -23.96 16.65
N SER A 58 -5.51 -23.02 17.36
CA SER A 58 -6.44 -22.01 16.83
C SER A 58 -5.83 -21.09 15.76
N GLU A 59 -4.58 -20.60 15.89
CA GLU A 59 -3.96 -19.74 14.86
C GLU A 59 -3.65 -20.53 13.57
N LEU A 60 -3.28 -21.81 13.70
CA LEU A 60 -3.06 -22.67 12.54
C LEU A 60 -4.36 -22.96 11.80
N GLU A 61 -5.46 -23.14 12.52
CA GLU A 61 -6.80 -23.30 11.92
C GLU A 61 -7.29 -22.03 11.24
N VAL A 62 -7.06 -20.85 11.83
CA VAL A 62 -7.36 -19.55 11.20
C VAL A 62 -6.59 -19.40 9.88
N ASP A 63 -5.29 -19.71 9.86
CA ASP A 63 -4.46 -19.64 8.65
C ASP A 63 -4.94 -20.64 7.59
N ARG A 64 -5.27 -21.88 7.98
CA ARG A 64 -5.82 -22.91 7.09
C ARG A 64 -7.15 -22.48 6.46
N LEU A 65 -8.09 -21.98 7.26
CA LEU A 65 -9.40 -21.54 6.77
C LEU A 65 -9.28 -20.31 5.87
N THR A 66 -8.46 -19.32 6.26
CA THR A 66 -8.20 -18.15 5.42
C THR A 66 -7.66 -18.55 4.05
N LYS A 67 -6.69 -19.47 4.02
CA LYS A 67 -6.12 -20.01 2.79
C LYS A 67 -7.18 -20.73 1.96
N LEU A 68 -7.97 -21.60 2.58
CA LEU A 68 -9.07 -22.31 1.93
C LEU A 68 -10.06 -21.36 1.26
N ILE A 69 -10.49 -20.30 1.97
CA ILE A 69 -11.42 -19.29 1.45
C ILE A 69 -10.82 -18.55 0.24
N ASN A 70 -9.53 -18.20 0.30
CA ASN A 70 -8.86 -17.46 -0.77
C ASN A 70 -8.45 -18.32 -1.97
N GLU A 71 -8.23 -19.62 -1.78
CA GLU A 71 -7.88 -20.58 -2.84
C GLU A 71 -9.10 -21.24 -3.49
N HIS A 72 -10.27 -21.14 -2.87
CA HIS A 72 -11.50 -21.71 -3.40
C HIS A 72 -11.80 -21.17 -4.79
N MET A 73 -11.89 -22.06 -5.78
CA MET A 73 -12.09 -21.67 -7.17
C MET A 73 -13.37 -20.83 -7.31
N PHE A 74 -13.25 -19.68 -7.95
CA PHE A 74 -14.38 -18.84 -8.29
C PHE A 74 -14.57 -18.91 -9.81
N PRO A 75 -15.80 -19.17 -10.33
CA PRO A 75 -17.09 -19.05 -9.64
C PRO A 75 -17.89 -20.34 -9.37
N ASP A 76 -17.45 -21.51 -9.84
CA ASP A 76 -18.32 -22.70 -9.95
C ASP A 76 -18.69 -23.39 -8.63
N GLN A 77 -17.92 -23.14 -7.58
CA GLN A 77 -18.13 -23.77 -6.29
C GLN A 77 -18.64 -22.73 -5.30
N GLU A 78 -19.79 -23.03 -4.68
CA GLU A 78 -20.26 -22.31 -3.50
C GLU A 78 -19.38 -22.67 -2.30
N LEU A 79 -18.86 -21.64 -1.63
CA LEU A 79 -18.04 -21.80 -0.44
C LEU A 79 -18.82 -22.53 0.67
N HIS A 80 -20.16 -22.43 0.65
CA HIS A 80 -21.07 -23.07 1.60
C HIS A 80 -20.83 -24.59 1.73
N SER A 81 -20.68 -25.30 0.62
CA SER A 81 -20.44 -26.76 0.62
C SER A 81 -19.10 -27.13 1.27
N THR A 82 -18.09 -26.27 1.13
CA THR A 82 -16.76 -26.43 1.73
C THR A 82 -16.78 -26.09 3.22
N LEU A 83 -17.52 -25.04 3.61
CA LEU A 83 -17.69 -24.63 5.01
C LEU A 83 -18.50 -25.66 5.82
N GLN A 84 -19.52 -26.29 5.23
CA GLN A 84 -20.32 -27.34 5.86
C GLN A 84 -19.53 -28.65 6.11
N ARG A 85 -18.52 -28.95 5.30
CA ARG A 85 -17.67 -30.15 5.43
C ARG A 85 -16.55 -30.00 6.46
N MET A 86 -16.40 -28.82 7.07
CA MET A 86 -15.40 -28.60 8.11
C MET A 86 -15.82 -29.30 9.41
N PRO A 87 -14.86 -29.78 10.24
CA PRO A 87 -15.19 -30.31 11.56
C PRO A 87 -16.00 -29.29 12.37
N PRO A 88 -16.79 -29.71 13.38
CA PRO A 88 -17.60 -28.81 14.19
C PRO A 88 -16.68 -27.87 15.00
N LEU A 89 -16.28 -26.79 14.36
CA LEU A 89 -15.58 -25.67 14.97
C LEU A 89 -16.58 -24.97 15.88
N VAL A 90 -16.20 -24.76 17.14
CA VAL A 90 -16.88 -23.78 17.97
C VAL A 90 -16.61 -22.41 17.32
N LEU A 91 -17.56 -21.92 16.53
CA LEU A 91 -17.51 -20.60 15.88
C LEU A 91 -17.57 -19.51 16.96
N SER A 92 -16.44 -19.26 17.62
CA SER A 92 -16.31 -18.18 18.57
C SER A 92 -16.20 -16.84 17.84
N THR A 93 -16.67 -15.77 18.47
CA THR A 93 -16.56 -14.40 17.96
C THR A 93 -15.11 -14.03 17.62
N THR A 94 -14.18 -14.40 18.51
CA THR A 94 -12.74 -14.14 18.33
C THR A 94 -12.13 -14.91 17.18
N PHE A 95 -12.59 -16.14 16.91
CA PHE A 95 -12.12 -16.92 15.76
C PHE A 95 -12.55 -16.26 14.44
N VAL A 96 -13.82 -15.87 14.33
CA VAL A 96 -14.35 -15.21 13.11
C VAL A 96 -13.68 -13.85 12.87
N GLU A 97 -13.46 -13.06 13.92
CA GLU A 97 -12.71 -11.80 13.84
C GLU A 97 -11.29 -11.99 13.30
N LYS A 98 -10.60 -13.05 13.75
CA LYS A 98 -9.25 -13.37 13.27
C LYS A 98 -9.26 -13.79 11.81
N VAL A 99 -10.16 -14.68 11.40
CA VAL A 99 -10.29 -15.11 9.99
C VAL A 99 -10.60 -13.91 9.09
N LEU A 100 -11.59 -13.09 9.44
CA LEU A 100 -11.93 -11.88 8.68
C LEU A 100 -10.80 -10.85 8.71
N GLY A 101 -10.04 -10.75 9.80
CA GLY A 101 -8.85 -9.92 9.89
C GLY A 101 -7.76 -10.36 8.91
N ARG A 102 -7.53 -11.67 8.80
CA ARG A 102 -6.59 -12.24 7.82
C ARG A 102 -7.10 -12.06 6.39
N LEU A 103 -8.39 -12.28 6.12
CA LEU A 103 -9.01 -12.02 4.81
C LEU A 103 -8.91 -10.54 4.41
N PHE A 104 -9.14 -9.65 5.37
CA PHE A 104 -8.99 -8.21 5.19
C PHE A 104 -7.56 -7.85 4.80
N ALA A 105 -6.57 -8.36 5.53
CA ALA A 105 -5.15 -8.14 5.26
C ALA A 105 -4.70 -8.77 3.94
N ALA A 106 -5.21 -9.97 3.62
CA ALA A 106 -4.92 -10.76 2.42
C ALA A 106 -5.39 -10.13 1.11
N HIS A 107 -6.14 -9.03 1.19
CA HIS A 107 -6.90 -8.49 0.08
C HIS A 107 -7.75 -9.59 -0.58
N SER A 108 -8.49 -10.37 0.21
CA SER A 108 -9.36 -11.43 -0.30
C SER A 108 -10.42 -10.93 -1.30
N ASN A 109 -11.04 -11.87 -2.02
CA ASN A 109 -12.25 -11.61 -2.79
C ASN A 109 -13.40 -11.25 -1.84
N GLY A 110 -14.00 -10.07 -2.01
CA GLY A 110 -15.02 -9.56 -1.11
C GLY A 110 -16.29 -10.41 -1.05
N LEU A 111 -16.65 -11.10 -2.13
CA LEU A 111 -17.81 -11.99 -2.12
C LEU A 111 -17.58 -13.22 -1.24
N ARG A 112 -16.36 -13.76 -1.20
CA ARG A 112 -16.01 -14.89 -0.34
C ARG A 112 -15.99 -14.51 1.14
N ALA A 113 -15.45 -13.33 1.46
CA ALA A 113 -15.52 -12.80 2.82
C ALA A 113 -16.98 -12.58 3.28
N TYR A 114 -17.83 -12.11 2.36
CA TYR A 114 -19.27 -11.97 2.60
C TYR A 114 -19.95 -13.33 2.81
N GLU A 115 -19.76 -14.30 1.92
CA GLU A 115 -20.29 -15.68 2.06
C GLU A 115 -19.88 -16.34 3.38
N PHE A 116 -18.62 -16.16 3.80
CA PHE A 116 -18.14 -16.68 5.07
C PHE A 116 -18.83 -16.01 6.27
N PHE A 117 -18.92 -14.67 6.25
CA PHE A 117 -19.55 -13.95 7.36
C PHE A 117 -21.06 -14.22 7.44
N THR A 118 -21.76 -14.26 6.31
CA THR A 118 -23.19 -14.62 6.27
C THR A 118 -23.42 -16.05 6.72
N PHE A 119 -22.55 -17.01 6.36
CA PHE A 119 -22.60 -18.36 6.91
C PHE A 119 -22.50 -18.35 8.45
N CYS A 120 -21.55 -17.59 9.01
CA CYS A 120 -21.42 -17.46 10.46
C CYS A 120 -22.65 -16.80 11.10
N LEU A 121 -23.20 -15.74 10.50
CA LEU A 121 -24.39 -15.03 10.99
C LEU A 121 -25.62 -15.94 11.13
N HIS A 122 -25.77 -16.94 10.26
CA HIS A 122 -26.88 -17.88 10.30
C HIS A 122 -26.66 -19.07 11.26
N HIS A 123 -25.50 -19.16 11.90
CA HIS A 123 -25.20 -20.24 12.82
C HIS A 123 -25.71 -19.93 14.24
N SER A 124 -26.51 -20.83 14.80
CA SER A 124 -27.27 -20.63 16.05
C SER A 124 -26.46 -20.31 17.33
N GLN A 125 -25.13 -20.47 17.31
CA GLN A 125 -24.24 -20.26 18.46
C GLN A 125 -23.32 -19.05 18.27
N PHE A 126 -23.34 -18.40 17.10
CA PHE A 126 -22.45 -17.29 16.80
C PHE A 126 -23.08 -15.97 17.21
N THR A 127 -22.31 -15.15 17.93
CA THR A 127 -22.66 -13.75 18.22
C THR A 127 -21.75 -12.84 17.40
N PRO A 128 -22.28 -12.11 16.41
CA PRO A 128 -21.48 -11.23 15.57
C PRO A 128 -20.94 -10.04 16.37
N SER A 129 -19.72 -9.63 16.04
CA SER A 129 -19.11 -8.41 16.58
C SER A 129 -19.09 -7.28 15.56
N SER A 130 -19.01 -6.06 16.07
CA SER A 130 -18.87 -4.85 15.24
C SER A 130 -17.58 -4.90 14.41
N ASP A 131 -16.51 -5.45 14.96
CA ASP A 131 -15.23 -5.57 14.28
C ASP A 131 -15.28 -6.56 13.10
N ALA A 132 -15.89 -7.74 13.27
CA ALA A 132 -16.10 -8.70 12.19
C ALA A 132 -16.97 -8.10 11.07
N PHE A 133 -18.09 -7.47 11.42
CA PHE A 133 -18.97 -6.79 10.48
C PHE A 133 -18.25 -5.68 9.70
N GLU A 134 -17.57 -4.77 10.39
CA GLU A 134 -16.85 -3.65 9.78
C GLU A 134 -15.72 -4.12 8.87
N LYS A 135 -15.00 -5.20 9.23
CA LYS A 135 -14.00 -5.83 8.36
C LYS A 135 -14.63 -6.35 7.07
N THR A 136 -15.73 -7.11 7.15
CA THR A 136 -16.45 -7.61 5.96
C THR A 136 -16.94 -6.46 5.09
N LEU A 137 -17.57 -5.46 5.69
CA LEU A 137 -18.07 -4.27 5.00
C LEU A 137 -16.93 -3.53 4.28
N HIS A 138 -15.78 -3.38 4.93
CA HIS A 138 -14.62 -2.73 4.33
C HIS A 138 -14.00 -3.54 3.19
N ILE A 139 -14.00 -4.87 3.26
CA ILE A 139 -13.56 -5.73 2.14
C ILE A 139 -14.49 -5.53 0.93
N LEU A 140 -15.81 -5.57 1.14
CA LEU A 140 -16.83 -5.37 0.09
C LEU A 140 -16.70 -3.98 -0.55
N ALA A 141 -16.68 -2.93 0.29
CA ALA A 141 -16.52 -1.55 -0.16
C ALA A 141 -15.20 -1.39 -0.94
N ARG A 142 -14.08 -1.91 -0.42
CA ARG A 142 -12.75 -1.87 -1.09
C ARG A 142 -12.80 -2.43 -2.51
N MET A 143 -13.53 -3.54 -2.71
CA MET A 143 -13.71 -4.23 -3.98
C MET A 143 -14.87 -3.65 -4.83
N ARG A 144 -15.55 -2.60 -4.35
CA ARG A 144 -16.67 -1.90 -5.00
C ARG A 144 -17.95 -2.74 -5.14
N TYR A 145 -18.13 -3.73 -4.27
CA TYR A 145 -19.35 -4.52 -4.19
C TYR A 145 -20.38 -3.81 -3.31
N PHE A 146 -20.82 -2.62 -3.74
CA PHE A 146 -21.70 -1.75 -2.95
C PHE A 146 -23.08 -2.38 -2.73
N ASP A 147 -23.64 -3.09 -3.73
CA ASP A 147 -24.93 -3.77 -3.58
C ASP A 147 -24.89 -4.81 -2.45
N LYS A 148 -23.83 -5.65 -2.42
CA LYS A 148 -23.61 -6.61 -1.34
C LYS A 148 -23.27 -5.97 0.00
N ALA A 149 -22.61 -4.81 -0.01
CA ALA A 149 -22.40 -4.03 1.20
C ALA A 149 -23.75 -3.54 1.79
N TRP A 150 -24.68 -3.10 0.93
CA TRP A 150 -26.02 -2.71 1.36
C TRP A 150 -26.86 -3.89 1.84
N ASP A 151 -26.84 -5.02 1.11
CA ASP A 151 -27.51 -6.26 1.53
C ASP A 151 -27.06 -6.64 2.95
N LEU A 152 -25.74 -6.61 3.20
CA LEU A 152 -25.17 -6.90 4.51
C LEU A 152 -25.65 -5.91 5.59
N MET A 153 -25.65 -4.61 5.30
CA MET A 153 -26.10 -3.60 6.27
C MET A 153 -27.58 -3.76 6.62
N LYS A 154 -28.43 -4.14 5.66
CA LYS A 154 -29.85 -4.43 5.90
C LYS A 154 -30.02 -5.67 6.77
N GLU A 155 -29.31 -6.76 6.46
CA GLU A 155 -29.38 -7.98 7.29
C GLU A 155 -28.95 -7.72 8.74
N ILE A 156 -27.91 -6.91 8.95
CA ILE A 156 -27.46 -6.51 10.29
C ILE A 156 -28.46 -5.57 10.96
N GLN A 157 -29.11 -4.67 10.22
CA GLN A 157 -30.18 -3.82 10.74
C GLN A 157 -31.35 -4.65 11.29
N GLU A 158 -31.76 -5.70 10.57
CA GLU A 158 -32.88 -6.57 10.97
C GLU A 158 -32.53 -7.48 12.15
N LYS A 159 -31.33 -8.08 12.16
CA LYS A 159 -30.96 -9.12 13.15
C LYS A 159 -30.17 -8.58 14.35
N HIS A 160 -29.31 -7.58 14.15
CA HIS A 160 -28.34 -7.08 15.13
C HIS A 160 -28.09 -5.56 15.01
N PRO A 161 -29.10 -4.70 15.20
CA PRO A 161 -29.00 -3.25 14.94
C PRO A 161 -27.93 -2.53 15.78
N SER A 162 -27.55 -3.09 16.94
CA SER A 162 -26.49 -2.55 17.80
C SER A 162 -25.10 -2.55 17.14
N LEU A 163 -24.87 -3.37 16.11
CA LEU A 163 -23.60 -3.44 15.40
C LEU A 163 -23.41 -2.30 14.37
N LEU A 164 -24.46 -1.53 14.09
CA LEU A 164 -24.41 -0.39 13.18
C LEU A 164 -23.79 0.83 13.87
N THR A 165 -22.58 1.19 13.46
CA THR A 165 -21.76 2.25 14.05
C THR A 165 -21.53 3.41 13.07
N LEU A 166 -21.07 4.56 13.58
CA LEU A 166 -20.55 5.64 12.73
C LEU A 166 -19.37 5.19 11.87
N LYS A 167 -18.63 4.18 12.32
CA LYS A 167 -17.50 3.62 11.57
C LYS A 167 -17.99 2.78 10.39
N SER A 168 -19.03 1.96 10.53
CA SER A 168 -19.62 1.25 9.38
C SER A 168 -20.19 2.22 8.34
N MET A 169 -20.86 3.29 8.77
CA MET A 169 -21.27 4.41 7.91
C MET A 169 -20.06 5.05 7.19
N SER A 170 -19.00 5.38 7.94
CA SER A 170 -17.79 6.01 7.38
C SER A 170 -17.08 5.13 6.35
N ILE A 171 -17.04 3.81 6.56
CA ILE A 171 -16.40 2.85 5.65
C ILE A 171 -17.10 2.90 4.29
N LEU A 172 -18.43 2.85 4.27
CA LEU A 172 -19.18 2.79 3.02
C LEU A 172 -19.24 4.17 2.33
N LEU A 173 -19.58 5.24 3.07
CA LEU A 173 -19.66 6.59 2.49
C LEU A 173 -18.33 7.10 1.94
N SER A 174 -17.22 6.88 2.64
CA SER A 174 -15.89 7.32 2.14
C SER A 174 -15.51 6.64 0.83
N LYS A 175 -15.94 5.40 0.64
CA LYS A 175 -15.66 4.64 -0.57
C LYS A 175 -16.64 4.98 -1.70
N ILE A 176 -17.90 5.21 -1.38
CA ILE A 176 -18.89 5.74 -2.33
C ILE A 176 -18.42 7.11 -2.85
N ALA A 177 -18.12 8.07 -1.96
CA ALA A 177 -17.62 9.40 -2.34
C ALA A 177 -16.37 9.38 -3.24
N LYS A 178 -15.55 8.33 -3.12
CA LYS A 178 -14.35 8.15 -3.94
C LYS A 178 -14.63 7.67 -5.38
N PHE A 179 -15.69 6.88 -5.59
CA PHE A 179 -15.93 6.19 -6.87
C PHE A 179 -17.25 6.59 -7.55
N GLN A 180 -18.13 7.27 -6.83
CA GLN A 180 -19.47 7.68 -7.24
C GLN A 180 -19.59 9.21 -7.21
N THR A 181 -20.67 9.74 -7.77
CA THR A 181 -20.90 11.19 -7.84
C THR A 181 -21.31 11.77 -6.48
N TYR A 182 -21.33 13.10 -6.41
CA TYR A 182 -21.83 13.83 -5.23
C TYR A 182 -23.29 13.46 -4.91
N GLU A 183 -24.14 13.37 -5.94
CA GLU A 183 -25.55 13.03 -5.83
C GLU A 183 -25.73 11.59 -5.32
N GLU A 184 -25.01 10.63 -5.89
CA GLU A 184 -25.04 9.22 -5.46
C GLU A 184 -24.58 9.07 -4.00
N THR A 185 -23.59 9.88 -3.58
CA THR A 185 -23.11 9.89 -2.19
C THR A 185 -24.15 10.47 -1.22
N LEU A 186 -24.88 11.50 -1.65
CA LEU A 186 -25.99 12.06 -0.88
C LEU A 186 -27.16 11.08 -0.78
N GLU A 187 -27.50 10.42 -1.88
CA GLU A 187 -28.52 9.37 -1.89
C GLU A 187 -28.13 8.23 -0.97
N ALA A 188 -26.86 7.81 -0.97
CA ALA A 188 -26.35 6.83 -0.04
C ALA A 188 -26.50 7.28 1.43
N PHE A 189 -26.25 8.56 1.73
CA PHE A 189 -26.44 9.10 3.09
C PHE A 189 -27.91 9.10 3.51
N GLU A 190 -28.83 9.52 2.64
CA GLU A 190 -30.27 9.48 2.90
C GLU A 190 -30.78 8.04 3.02
N ARG A 191 -30.26 7.11 2.20
CA ARG A 191 -30.54 5.68 2.32
C ARG A 191 -30.09 5.12 3.67
N MET A 192 -28.93 5.54 4.19
CA MET A 192 -28.51 5.15 5.54
C MET A 192 -29.50 5.65 6.58
N LYS A 193 -29.93 6.90 6.47
CA LYS A 193 -30.87 7.51 7.41
C LYS A 193 -32.24 6.83 7.41
N ASN A 194 -32.79 6.57 6.23
CA ASN A 194 -34.17 6.12 6.09
C ASN A 194 -34.32 4.59 6.18
N ASP A 195 -33.34 3.82 5.70
CA ASP A 195 -33.48 2.36 5.54
C ASP A 195 -32.62 1.56 6.54
N ILE A 196 -31.48 2.11 6.99
CA ILE A 196 -30.48 1.34 7.77
C ILE A 196 -30.44 1.74 9.23
N PHE A 197 -30.51 3.04 9.52
CA PHE A 197 -30.42 3.58 10.87
C PHE A 197 -31.77 4.13 11.33
N VAL A 198 -32.86 3.40 11.04
CA VAL A 198 -34.27 3.83 11.22
C VAL A 198 -34.58 4.35 12.64
N GLU A 199 -33.94 3.77 13.66
CA GLU A 199 -34.15 4.14 15.07
C GLU A 199 -33.25 5.30 15.56
N LYS A 200 -32.32 5.80 14.71
CA LYS A 200 -31.37 6.86 15.10
C LYS A 200 -31.67 8.17 14.37
N GLU A 201 -31.85 9.23 15.14
CA GLU A 201 -31.86 10.58 14.59
C GLU A 201 -30.45 11.00 14.20
N PHE A 202 -30.31 11.46 12.95
CA PHE A 202 -29.03 11.94 12.44
C PHE A 202 -28.76 13.35 12.96
N GLY A 203 -27.60 13.53 13.59
CA GLY A 203 -27.14 14.82 14.11
C GLY A 203 -25.76 15.20 13.57
N VAL A 204 -25.03 15.98 14.37
CA VAL A 204 -23.72 16.53 13.98
C VAL A 204 -22.70 15.43 13.66
N GLU A 205 -22.77 14.28 14.33
CA GLU A 205 -21.78 13.22 14.15
C GLU A 205 -21.94 12.46 12.82
N GLU A 206 -23.16 12.18 12.39
CA GLU A 206 -23.46 11.56 11.10
C GLU A 206 -23.09 12.51 9.94
N PHE A 207 -23.44 13.79 10.07
CA PHE A 207 -23.00 14.80 9.10
C PHE A 207 -21.48 14.98 9.09
N ASN A 208 -20.80 14.88 10.24
CA ASN A 208 -19.34 14.87 10.31
C ASN A 208 -18.74 13.69 9.52
N VAL A 209 -19.39 12.51 9.52
CA VAL A 209 -18.95 11.37 8.70
C VAL A 209 -19.09 11.67 7.21
N LEU A 210 -20.23 12.20 6.77
CA LEU A 210 -20.45 12.62 5.37
C LEU A 210 -19.45 13.71 4.95
N LEU A 211 -19.25 14.72 5.79
CA LEU A 211 -18.31 15.81 5.54
C LEU A 211 -16.88 15.30 5.43
N LYS A 212 -16.49 14.37 6.31
CA LYS A 212 -15.18 13.71 6.25
C LYS A 212 -15.02 12.89 4.97
N ALA A 213 -16.07 12.21 4.49
CA ALA A 213 -16.03 11.47 3.24
C ALA A 213 -15.61 12.38 2.07
N PHE A 214 -16.27 13.52 1.88
CA PHE A 214 -15.91 14.50 0.84
C PHE A 214 -14.52 15.15 1.06
N CYS A 215 -14.21 15.56 2.29
CA CYS A 215 -12.91 16.18 2.62
C CYS A 215 -11.73 15.24 2.29
N THR A 216 -11.85 13.94 2.61
CA THR A 216 -10.80 12.96 2.31
C THR A 216 -10.61 12.68 0.82
N GLN A 217 -11.60 12.98 -0.02
CA GLN A 217 -11.50 12.89 -1.49
C GLN A 217 -11.10 14.22 -2.15
N ARG A 218 -10.68 15.23 -1.36
CA ARG A 218 -10.33 16.58 -1.83
C ARG A 218 -11.49 17.31 -2.54
N GLN A 219 -12.72 16.90 -2.28
CA GLN A 219 -13.95 17.48 -2.83
C GLN A 219 -14.46 18.62 -1.92
N MET A 220 -13.68 19.71 -1.85
CA MET A 220 -13.94 20.80 -0.90
C MET A 220 -15.14 21.68 -1.27
N LYS A 221 -15.56 21.72 -2.54
CA LYS A 221 -16.76 22.46 -2.98
C LYS A 221 -18.02 21.77 -2.46
N GLU A 222 -18.05 20.45 -2.62
CA GLU A 222 -19.09 19.55 -2.15
C GLU A 222 -19.16 19.57 -0.62
N ALA A 223 -18.00 19.44 0.05
CA ALA A 223 -17.91 19.54 1.51
C ALA A 223 -18.48 20.87 2.06
N ARG A 224 -18.23 21.99 1.37
CA ARG A 224 -18.81 23.29 1.74
C ARG A 224 -20.33 23.31 1.63
N SER A 225 -20.88 22.72 0.58
CA SER A 225 -22.34 22.57 0.41
C SER A 225 -22.95 21.73 1.54
N ILE A 226 -22.32 20.60 1.91
CA ILE A 226 -22.76 19.78 3.05
C ILE A 226 -22.69 20.55 4.36
N PHE A 227 -21.61 21.28 4.59
CA PHE A 227 -21.46 22.09 5.80
C PHE A 227 -22.55 23.16 5.90
N GLN A 228 -22.92 23.82 4.81
CA GLN A 228 -24.02 24.80 4.80
C GLN A 228 -25.37 24.15 5.13
N LYS A 229 -25.68 23.00 4.53
CA LYS A 229 -26.89 22.23 4.84
C LYS A 229 -26.92 21.82 6.31
N MET A 230 -25.80 21.29 6.83
CA MET A 230 -25.69 20.92 8.23
C MET A 230 -25.87 22.12 9.15
N HIS A 231 -25.20 23.24 8.87
CA HIS A 231 -25.23 24.47 9.67
C HIS A 231 -26.63 25.11 9.75
N ALA A 232 -27.49 24.87 8.75
CA ALA A 232 -28.88 25.32 8.78
C ALA A 232 -29.73 24.57 9.83
N HIS A 233 -29.35 23.34 10.20
CA HIS A 233 -30.13 22.47 11.07
C HIS A 233 -29.43 22.14 12.39
N PHE A 234 -28.10 22.16 12.43
CA PHE A 234 -27.29 21.74 13.56
C PHE A 234 -26.12 22.71 13.80
N SER A 235 -25.79 22.92 15.06
CA SER A 235 -24.63 23.75 15.43
C SER A 235 -23.33 22.97 15.22
N PRO A 236 -22.40 23.42 14.36
CA PRO A 236 -21.10 22.78 14.22
C PRO A 236 -20.30 22.87 15.52
N ASN A 237 -19.45 21.87 15.76
CA ASN A 237 -18.53 21.86 16.90
C ASN A 237 -17.06 21.93 16.44
N THR A 238 -16.12 21.97 17.39
CA THR A 238 -14.67 21.99 17.07
C THR A 238 -14.24 20.79 16.22
N LYS A 239 -14.89 19.63 16.37
CA LYS A 239 -14.59 18.44 15.55
C LYS A 239 -15.02 18.66 14.09
N THR A 240 -16.19 19.24 13.85
CA THR A 240 -16.63 19.65 12.50
C THR A 240 -15.63 20.60 11.85
N MET A 241 -15.17 21.60 12.60
CA MET A 241 -14.18 22.56 12.08
C MET A 241 -12.83 21.88 11.80
N ASN A 242 -12.37 20.97 12.66
CA ASN A 242 -11.15 20.21 12.41
C ASN A 242 -11.26 19.28 11.18
N ILE A 243 -12.45 18.74 10.87
CA ILE A 243 -12.67 17.95 9.63
C ILE A 243 -12.51 18.84 8.39
N LEU A 244 -13.08 20.05 8.41
CA LEU A 244 -12.91 21.01 7.31
C LEU A 244 -11.46 21.48 7.17
N LEU A 245 -10.81 21.79 8.29
CA LEU A 245 -9.39 22.17 8.32
C LEU A 245 -8.51 21.05 7.75
N LEU A 246 -8.80 19.79 8.11
CA LEU A 246 -8.13 18.62 7.52
C LEU A 246 -8.38 18.56 6.01
N GLY A 247 -9.61 18.82 5.54
CA GLY A 247 -9.92 18.91 4.12
C GLY A 247 -9.10 19.96 3.36
N PHE A 248 -8.96 21.17 3.91
CA PHE A 248 -8.07 22.21 3.35
C PHE A 248 -6.60 21.80 3.36
N LYS A 249 -6.17 21.08 4.40
CA LYS A 249 -4.81 20.56 4.44
C LYS A 249 -4.58 19.47 3.39
N GLU A 250 -5.58 18.63 3.11
CA GLU A 250 -5.49 17.60 2.06
C GLU A 250 -5.49 18.19 0.64
N SER A 251 -5.93 19.45 0.45
CA SER A 251 -5.77 20.17 -0.82
C SER A 251 -4.36 20.76 -1.03
N GLY A 252 -3.45 20.65 -0.06
CA GLY A 252 -2.05 21.09 -0.18
C GLY A 252 -1.81 22.60 0.01
N ASP A 253 -2.87 23.41 0.13
CA ASP A 253 -2.77 24.86 0.27
C ASP A 253 -2.72 25.28 1.76
N VAL A 254 -1.50 25.50 2.26
CA VAL A 254 -1.26 26.00 3.63
C VAL A 254 -1.92 27.37 3.88
N THR A 255 -2.07 28.22 2.86
CA THR A 255 -2.73 29.53 2.99
C THR A 255 -4.20 29.34 3.30
N ALA A 256 -4.87 28.43 2.59
CA ALA A 256 -6.27 28.09 2.85
C ALA A 256 -6.46 27.50 4.26
N VAL A 257 -5.51 26.69 4.73
CA VAL A 257 -5.51 26.15 6.11
C VAL A 257 -5.46 27.28 7.14
N GLU A 258 -4.55 28.26 6.99
CA GLU A 258 -4.42 29.37 7.94
C GLU A 258 -5.60 30.34 7.89
N LEU A 259 -6.09 30.68 6.68
CA LEU A 259 -7.29 31.50 6.53
C LEU A 259 -8.49 30.86 7.21
N PHE A 260 -8.68 29.56 7.03
CA PHE A 260 -9.76 28.82 7.68
C PHE A 260 -9.56 28.69 9.19
N TYR A 261 -8.33 28.49 9.66
CA TYR A 261 -8.01 28.50 11.09
C TYR A 261 -8.41 29.83 11.76
N HIS A 262 -8.04 30.97 11.15
CA HIS A 262 -8.40 32.28 11.70
C HIS A 262 -9.92 32.53 11.67
N ASP A 263 -10.61 32.05 10.64
CA ASP A 263 -12.08 32.10 10.58
C ASP A 263 -12.72 31.24 11.69
N MET A 264 -12.23 30.02 11.89
CA MET A 264 -12.64 29.14 12.98
C MET A 264 -12.48 29.83 14.35
N VAL A 265 -11.33 30.44 14.62
CA VAL A 265 -11.07 31.17 15.87
C VAL A 265 -11.99 32.39 16.01
N ARG A 266 -12.18 33.16 14.93
CA ARG A 266 -13.08 34.34 14.91
C ARG A 266 -14.52 33.96 15.23
N ARG A 267 -14.97 32.79 14.79
CA ARG A 267 -16.30 32.23 15.08
C ARG A 267 -16.42 31.67 16.52
N GLY A 268 -15.37 31.77 17.33
CA GLY A 268 -15.38 31.37 18.74
C GLY A 268 -15.01 29.90 19.00
N PHE A 269 -14.62 29.13 17.99
CA PHE A 269 -14.15 27.76 18.20
C PHE A 269 -12.75 27.75 18.79
N LYS A 270 -12.59 27.08 19.94
CA LYS A 270 -11.30 26.97 20.62
C LYS A 270 -10.43 25.93 19.92
N PRO A 271 -9.24 26.30 19.39
CA PRO A 271 -8.27 25.34 18.86
C PRO A 271 -7.84 24.34 19.92
N ASN A 272 -7.72 23.08 19.52
CA ASN A 272 -7.21 22.01 20.38
C ASN A 272 -5.99 21.34 19.74
N ILE A 273 -5.49 20.27 20.37
CA ILE A 273 -4.32 19.54 19.90
C ILE A 273 -4.44 19.05 18.46
N VAL A 274 -5.64 18.61 18.05
CA VAL A 274 -5.92 18.18 16.67
C VAL A 274 -5.80 19.37 15.70
N THR A 275 -6.31 20.55 16.08
CA THR A 275 -6.18 21.77 15.28
C THR A 275 -4.70 22.13 15.05
N TYR A 276 -3.86 22.08 16.09
CA TYR A 276 -2.43 22.34 15.95
C TYR A 276 -1.70 21.27 15.14
N ASN A 277 -1.98 19.99 15.37
CA ASN A 277 -1.37 18.89 14.61
C ASN A 277 -1.67 19.01 13.11
N ILE A 278 -2.90 19.39 12.72
CA ILE A 278 -3.23 19.63 11.30
C ILE A 278 -2.40 20.77 10.71
N ARG A 279 -2.29 21.91 11.40
CA ARG A 279 -1.51 23.07 10.95
C ARG A 279 -0.01 22.73 10.86
N ILE A 280 0.53 22.07 11.88
CA ILE A 280 1.94 21.65 11.91
C ILE A 280 2.23 20.69 10.75
N ASP A 281 1.37 19.68 10.50
CA ASP A 281 1.54 18.76 9.35
C ASP A 281 1.48 19.53 8.02
N ALA A 282 0.58 20.49 7.86
CA ALA A 282 0.47 21.31 6.66
C ALA A 282 1.78 22.08 6.38
N TYR A 283 2.32 22.81 7.36
CA TYR A 283 3.60 23.52 7.21
C TYR A 283 4.78 22.56 6.97
N CYS A 284 4.84 21.44 7.69
CA CYS A 284 5.91 20.45 7.54
C CYS A 284 5.93 19.84 6.13
N LYS A 285 4.76 19.52 5.57
CA LYS A 285 4.64 18.96 4.21
C LYS A 285 5.00 19.96 3.12
N LYS A 286 4.73 21.26 3.33
CA LYS A 286 5.17 22.34 2.44
C LYS A 286 6.68 22.65 2.55
N GLY A 287 7.41 21.99 3.45
CA GLY A 287 8.82 22.26 3.70
C GLY A 287 9.08 23.50 4.57
N CYS A 288 8.02 24.16 5.06
CA CYS A 288 8.08 25.31 5.97
C CYS A 288 8.28 24.84 7.43
N PHE A 289 9.31 24.04 7.68
CA PHE A 289 9.53 23.42 9.00
C PHE A 289 9.69 24.44 10.15
N GLY A 290 10.27 25.60 9.86
CA GLY A 290 10.42 26.69 10.85
C GLY A 290 9.07 27.21 11.37
N ASP A 291 8.05 27.29 10.52
CA ASP A 291 6.67 27.62 10.92
C ASP A 291 6.07 26.53 11.81
N GLY A 292 6.30 25.25 11.47
CA GLY A 292 5.87 24.12 12.29
C GLY A 292 6.42 24.19 13.73
N LEU A 293 7.69 24.57 13.89
CA LEU A 293 8.30 24.78 15.21
C LEU A 293 7.72 26.01 15.94
N ARG A 294 7.37 27.08 15.23
CA ARG A 294 6.68 28.24 15.83
C ARG A 294 5.31 27.85 16.36
N LEU A 295 4.58 27.00 15.65
CA LEU A 295 3.29 26.49 16.10
C LEU A 295 3.40 25.59 17.33
N LEU A 296 4.47 24.79 17.45
CA LEU A 296 4.77 24.04 18.68
C LEU A 296 4.93 24.99 19.88
N GLN A 297 5.67 26.09 19.72
CA GLN A 297 5.83 27.09 20.79
C GLN A 297 4.50 27.80 21.09
N GLU A 298 3.69 28.08 20.06
CA GLU A 298 2.37 28.70 20.22
C GLU A 298 1.42 27.81 21.03
N MET A 299 1.34 26.51 20.72
CA MET A 299 0.47 25.58 21.44
C MET A 299 0.88 25.45 22.92
N GLU A 300 2.19 25.40 23.21
CA GLU A 300 2.70 25.36 24.58
C GLU A 300 2.34 26.63 25.35
N LYS A 301 2.53 27.82 24.75
CA LYS A 301 2.14 29.11 25.35
C LYS A 301 0.64 29.22 25.62
N LYS A 302 -0.18 28.52 24.84
CA LYS A 302 -1.63 28.46 25.01
C LYS A 302 -2.09 27.31 25.92
N ASN A 303 -1.18 26.71 26.68
CA ASN A 303 -1.45 25.58 27.58
C ASN A 303 -2.09 24.38 26.86
N CYS A 304 -1.75 24.16 25.60
CA CYS A 304 -2.11 22.98 24.83
C CYS A 304 -0.85 22.10 24.68
N PRO A 305 -0.60 21.16 25.60
CA PRO A 305 0.64 20.40 25.62
C PRO A 305 0.74 19.47 24.39
N PRO A 306 1.93 19.38 23.75
CA PRO A 306 2.14 18.49 22.61
C PRO A 306 2.07 17.03 23.03
N ASN A 307 1.51 16.20 22.17
CA ASN A 307 1.47 14.75 22.34
C ASN A 307 2.49 14.07 21.40
N LEU A 308 2.54 12.74 21.46
CA LEU A 308 3.42 11.94 20.59
C LEU A 308 3.20 12.23 19.10
N GLU A 309 1.95 12.43 18.67
CA GLU A 309 1.61 12.76 17.29
C GLU A 309 2.19 14.12 16.86
N THR A 310 2.15 15.12 17.74
CA THR A 310 2.76 16.44 17.48
C THR A 310 4.26 16.29 17.20
N ILE A 311 4.98 15.58 18.09
CA ILE A 311 6.44 15.42 17.97
C ILE A 311 6.79 14.55 16.76
N THR A 312 6.06 13.45 16.52
CA THR A 312 6.23 12.59 15.34
C THR A 312 6.04 13.36 14.02
N THR A 313 5.04 14.24 13.95
CA THR A 313 4.82 15.11 12.79
C THR A 313 6.00 16.05 12.55
N LEU A 314 6.57 16.62 13.61
CA LEU A 314 7.75 17.49 13.51
C LEU A 314 9.01 16.72 13.13
N ILE A 315 9.20 15.48 13.60
CA ILE A 315 10.32 14.62 13.18
C ILE A 315 10.23 14.36 11.67
N HIS A 316 9.03 14.05 11.15
CA HIS A 316 8.81 13.91 9.72
C HIS A 316 9.12 15.23 8.98
N GLY A 317 8.64 16.37 9.49
CA GLY A 317 8.92 17.70 8.94
C GLY A 317 10.41 18.05 8.89
N ALA A 318 11.16 17.71 9.95
CA ALA A 318 12.61 17.86 9.99
C ALA A 318 13.30 17.03 8.89
N GLY A 319 12.79 15.82 8.62
CA GLY A 319 13.23 14.99 7.51
C GLY A 319 12.95 15.57 6.13
N VAL A 320 11.79 16.19 5.93
CA VAL A 320 11.46 16.93 4.69
C VAL A 320 12.43 18.12 4.51
N ALA A 321 12.72 18.85 5.59
CA ALA A 321 13.69 19.93 5.60
C ALA A 321 15.17 19.47 5.59
N ARG A 322 15.42 18.15 5.52
CA ARG A 322 16.76 17.53 5.58
C ARG A 322 17.60 17.95 6.80
N ASN A 323 16.96 18.23 7.92
CA ASN A 323 17.61 18.62 9.17
C ASN A 323 17.65 17.43 10.15
N ILE A 324 18.64 16.55 9.97
CA ILE A 324 18.81 15.36 10.81
C ILE A 324 19.04 15.71 12.28
N SER A 325 19.84 16.75 12.56
CA SER A 325 20.16 17.17 13.91
C SER A 325 18.90 17.51 14.70
N LYS A 326 17.96 18.23 14.08
CA LYS A 326 16.69 18.56 14.70
C LYS A 326 15.76 17.36 14.79
N ALA A 327 15.75 16.47 13.79
CA ALA A 327 14.98 15.22 13.85
C ALA A 327 15.41 14.35 15.04
N ARG A 328 16.73 14.21 15.26
CA ARG A 328 17.31 13.52 16.42
C ARG A 328 16.89 14.19 17.73
N GLN A 329 17.07 15.50 17.84
CA GLN A 329 16.69 16.25 19.04
C GLN A 329 15.22 16.04 19.40
N LEU A 330 14.32 16.11 18.41
CA LEU A 330 12.88 15.89 18.60
C LEU A 330 12.56 14.44 18.99
N PHE A 331 13.30 13.45 18.46
CA PHE A 331 13.14 12.06 18.84
C PHE A 331 13.57 11.81 20.29
N ASP A 332 14.72 12.35 20.70
CA ASP A 332 15.22 12.26 22.08
C ASP A 332 14.27 12.97 23.07
N GLU A 333 13.63 14.05 22.63
CA GLU A 333 12.65 14.82 23.40
C GLU A 333 11.41 14.00 23.80
N ILE A 334 11.04 12.97 23.02
CA ILE A 334 9.91 12.07 23.35
C ILE A 334 10.12 11.47 24.75
N SER A 335 11.31 10.92 25.01
CA SER A 335 11.65 10.33 26.31
C SER A 335 11.80 11.38 27.40
N LEU A 336 12.34 12.58 27.09
CA LEU A 336 12.43 13.68 28.05
C LEU A 336 11.05 14.18 28.52
N ARG A 337 10.02 14.03 27.70
CA ARG A 337 8.62 14.31 28.05
C ARG A 337 7.91 13.15 28.77
N ASN A 338 8.63 12.09 29.15
CA ASN A 338 8.11 10.86 29.73
C ASN A 338 7.09 10.14 28.82
N ILE A 339 7.22 10.32 27.50
CA ILE A 339 6.41 9.64 26.49
C ILE A 339 7.25 8.47 25.93
N GLN A 340 6.61 7.35 25.64
CA GLN A 340 7.27 6.23 24.97
C GLN A 340 7.16 6.39 23.44
N PRO A 341 8.27 6.28 22.69
CA PRO A 341 8.21 6.29 21.23
C PRO A 341 7.46 5.05 20.74
N ASP A 342 6.51 5.25 19.83
CA ASP A 342 5.78 4.18 19.16
C ASP A 342 6.39 3.86 17.79
N VAL A 343 5.80 2.90 17.09
CA VAL A 343 6.18 2.51 15.72
C VAL A 343 6.16 3.73 14.78
N GLY A 344 5.22 4.66 14.96
CA GLY A 344 5.10 5.88 14.16
C GLY A 344 6.28 6.83 14.33
N ALA A 345 6.71 7.05 15.57
CA ALA A 345 7.87 7.89 15.88
C ALA A 345 9.17 7.32 15.29
N TYR A 346 9.41 6.02 15.46
CA TYR A 346 10.57 5.35 14.85
C TYR A 346 10.54 5.44 13.32
N ASN A 347 9.39 5.15 12.71
CA ASN A 347 9.22 5.26 11.26
C ASN A 347 9.48 6.68 10.74
N ALA A 348 9.00 7.72 11.45
CA ALA A 348 9.25 9.11 11.08
C ALA A 348 10.74 9.44 11.14
N PHE A 349 11.45 8.98 12.18
CA PHE A 349 12.88 9.24 12.33
C PHE A 349 13.71 8.46 11.30
N MET A 350 13.43 7.17 11.10
CA MET A 350 14.04 6.36 10.04
C MET A 350 13.81 7.01 8.67
N SER A 351 12.59 7.46 8.38
CA SER A 351 12.26 8.14 7.12
C SER A 351 13.02 9.45 6.94
N SER A 352 13.29 10.19 8.03
CA SER A 352 14.14 11.38 8.04
C SER A 352 15.60 11.05 7.70
N LEU A 353 16.15 10.00 8.31
CA LEU A 353 17.51 9.50 8.05
C LEU A 353 17.69 9.03 6.60
N ILE A 354 16.74 8.24 6.08
CA ILE A 354 16.76 7.77 4.69
C ILE A 354 16.75 8.94 3.70
N ARG A 355 15.93 9.98 3.93
CA ARG A 355 15.93 11.19 3.08
C ARG A 355 17.28 11.92 3.09
N CYS A 356 18.01 11.82 4.19
CA CYS A 356 19.32 12.40 4.36
C CYS A 356 20.48 11.43 4.05
N ARG A 357 20.17 10.28 3.44
CA ARG A 357 21.13 9.23 3.00
C ARG A 357 21.88 8.52 4.13
N ASP A 358 21.40 8.59 5.37
CA ASP A 358 21.97 7.83 6.49
C ASP A 358 21.23 6.50 6.70
N VAL A 359 21.42 5.59 5.75
CA VAL A 359 20.72 4.29 5.75
C VAL A 359 21.26 3.34 6.82
N LYS A 360 22.55 3.48 7.18
CA LYS A 360 23.18 2.69 8.24
C LYS A 360 22.56 2.99 9.59
N TYR A 361 22.36 4.26 9.92
CA TYR A 361 21.74 4.60 11.19
C TYR A 361 20.25 4.23 11.21
N ALA A 362 19.54 4.38 10.08
CA ALA A 362 18.16 3.89 9.96
C ALA A 362 18.05 2.38 10.19
N ALA A 363 19.00 1.57 9.69
CA ALA A 363 19.06 0.13 9.97
C ALA A 363 19.27 -0.14 11.48
N SER A 364 20.16 0.60 12.14
CA SER A 364 20.36 0.44 13.59
C SER A 364 19.13 0.79 14.42
N LEU A 365 18.32 1.77 13.99
CA LEU A 365 17.03 2.06 14.63
C LEU A 365 16.02 0.93 14.44
N MET A 366 16.03 0.28 13.27
CA MET A 366 15.18 -0.89 13.03
C MET A 366 15.58 -2.06 13.95
N ASP A 367 16.88 -2.23 14.22
CA ASP A 367 17.36 -3.23 15.18
C ASP A 367 17.01 -2.83 16.62
N GLU A 368 17.12 -1.56 16.99
CA GLU A 368 16.70 -1.04 18.30
C GLU A 368 15.20 -1.28 18.57
N MET A 369 14.33 -1.10 17.55
CA MET A 369 12.91 -1.43 17.67
C MET A 369 12.71 -2.89 18.09
N GLN A 370 13.52 -3.81 17.54
CA GLN A 370 13.47 -5.23 17.88
C GLN A 370 13.87 -5.47 19.35
N GLU A 371 14.95 -4.83 19.80
CA GLU A 371 15.46 -4.93 21.18
C GLU A 371 14.44 -4.40 22.20
N ARG A 372 13.66 -3.38 21.81
CA ARG A 372 12.60 -2.79 22.64
C ARG A 372 11.24 -3.49 22.49
N HIS A 373 11.16 -4.60 21.76
CA HIS A 373 9.92 -5.33 21.48
C HIS A 373 8.84 -4.48 20.78
N ILE A 374 9.26 -3.54 19.94
CA ILE A 374 8.39 -2.75 19.07
C ILE A 374 8.32 -3.45 17.71
N GLU A 375 7.14 -3.97 17.35
CA GLU A 375 6.97 -4.71 16.10
C GLU A 375 7.15 -3.81 14.87
N HIS A 376 7.84 -4.35 13.86
CA HIS A 376 7.96 -3.68 12.55
C HIS A 376 6.65 -3.75 11.79
N ASP A 377 6.24 -2.61 11.22
CA ASP A 377 5.04 -2.51 10.42
C ASP A 377 5.34 -2.35 8.93
N ASN A 378 4.28 -2.13 8.15
CA ASN A 378 4.39 -1.95 6.70
C ASN A 378 5.20 -0.70 6.32
N ILE A 379 5.11 0.37 7.11
CA ILE A 379 5.84 1.61 6.87
C ILE A 379 7.33 1.40 7.18
N THR A 380 7.66 0.61 8.19
CA THR A 380 9.05 0.27 8.56
C THR A 380 9.76 -0.41 7.40
N TYR A 381 9.23 -1.56 6.93
CA TYR A 381 9.83 -2.29 5.81
C TYR A 381 9.84 -1.46 4.53
N HIS A 382 8.76 -0.72 4.23
CA HIS A 382 8.70 0.14 3.05
C HIS A 382 9.82 1.19 3.06
N THR A 383 9.99 1.87 4.19
CA THR A 383 11.00 2.93 4.36
C THR A 383 12.41 2.38 4.23
N MET A 384 12.67 1.23 4.84
CA MET A 384 13.99 0.59 4.76
C MET A 384 14.30 0.06 3.36
N PHE A 385 13.40 -0.66 2.71
CA PHE A 385 13.60 -1.08 1.32
C PHE A 385 13.80 0.11 0.40
N PHE A 386 13.00 1.16 0.53
CA PHE A 386 13.14 2.38 -0.27
C PHE A 386 14.53 3.03 -0.09
N GLY A 387 15.05 3.05 1.15
CA GLY A 387 16.39 3.53 1.44
C GLY A 387 17.48 2.65 0.83
N LEU A 388 17.43 1.35 1.09
CA LEU A 388 18.41 0.38 0.59
C LEU A 388 18.48 0.37 -0.94
N MET A 389 17.35 0.39 -1.63
CA MET A 389 17.30 0.43 -3.11
C MET A 389 17.98 1.67 -3.72
N ARG A 390 18.19 2.75 -2.94
CA ARG A 390 18.83 3.99 -3.41
C ARG A 390 20.32 4.10 -3.07
N SER A 391 20.79 3.35 -2.08
CA SER A 391 22.13 3.57 -1.50
C SER A 391 22.94 2.30 -1.25
N ALA A 392 22.32 1.14 -1.38
CA ALA A 392 22.84 -0.15 -0.93
C ALA A 392 22.85 -1.14 -2.10
N SER A 393 23.57 -2.25 -1.93
CA SER A 393 23.66 -3.24 -3.00
C SER A 393 22.39 -4.11 -3.05
N ILE A 394 22.21 -4.89 -4.12
CA ILE A 394 21.07 -5.80 -4.20
C ILE A 394 21.09 -6.85 -3.08
N GLU A 395 22.27 -7.20 -2.59
CA GLU A 395 22.48 -8.11 -1.47
C GLU A 395 21.82 -7.58 -0.19
N ASP A 396 21.98 -6.30 0.13
CA ASP A 396 21.37 -5.69 1.33
C ASP A 396 19.83 -5.72 1.25
N VAL A 397 19.27 -5.49 0.06
CA VAL A 397 17.82 -5.61 -0.19
C VAL A 397 17.37 -7.07 -0.03
N CYS A 398 18.18 -8.03 -0.50
CA CYS A 398 17.88 -9.47 -0.36
C CYS A 398 17.93 -9.91 1.11
N GLU A 399 18.90 -9.42 1.89
CA GLU A 399 19.01 -9.74 3.32
C GLU A 399 17.78 -9.25 4.08
N LEU A 400 17.36 -7.99 3.86
CA LEU A 400 16.14 -7.48 4.49
C LEU A 400 14.89 -8.23 4.02
N TYR A 401 14.84 -8.64 2.75
CA TYR A 401 13.76 -9.48 2.22
C TYR A 401 13.71 -10.84 2.90
N GLN A 402 14.85 -11.50 3.12
CA GLN A 402 14.93 -12.77 3.86
C GLN A 402 14.47 -12.59 5.30
N LYS A 403 14.95 -11.58 6.02
CA LYS A 403 14.50 -11.26 7.39
C LYS A 403 12.98 -11.03 7.45
N MET A 404 12.41 -10.35 6.45
CA MET A 404 10.96 -10.14 6.35
C MET A 404 10.20 -11.47 6.21
N VAL A 405 10.68 -12.37 5.34
CA VAL A 405 10.09 -13.69 5.11
C VAL A 405 10.21 -14.59 6.34
N GLU A 406 11.38 -14.63 6.98
CA GLU A 406 11.65 -15.39 8.21
C GLU A 406 10.72 -14.97 9.36
N ARG A 407 10.46 -13.66 9.47
CA ARG A 407 9.50 -13.09 10.42
C ARG A 407 8.05 -13.30 10.02
N LYS A 408 7.79 -14.00 8.91
CA LYS A 408 6.46 -14.28 8.35
C LYS A 408 5.63 -13.01 8.11
N PHE A 409 6.30 -11.89 7.87
CA PHE A 409 5.68 -10.59 7.62
C PHE A 409 5.28 -10.48 6.15
N VAL A 410 4.00 -10.19 5.90
CA VAL A 410 3.48 -10.01 4.55
C VAL A 410 3.36 -8.51 4.22
N PRO A 411 4.12 -8.00 3.23
CA PRO A 411 4.07 -6.60 2.87
C PRO A 411 2.76 -6.20 2.17
N LYS A 412 2.29 -4.97 2.42
CA LYS A 412 1.18 -4.34 1.68
C LYS A 412 1.52 -4.13 0.20
N THR A 413 0.47 -3.93 -0.61
CA THR A 413 0.53 -3.71 -2.06
C THR A 413 1.65 -2.79 -2.52
N ARG A 414 1.84 -1.64 -1.84
CA ARG A 414 2.87 -0.65 -2.20
C ARG A 414 4.28 -1.23 -2.12
N THR A 415 4.59 -1.96 -1.07
CA THR A 415 5.91 -2.58 -0.88
C THR A 415 6.09 -3.79 -1.80
N VAL A 416 5.03 -4.59 -2.01
CA VAL A 416 5.04 -5.68 -3.01
C VAL A 416 5.38 -5.14 -4.39
N MET A 417 4.70 -4.09 -4.86
CA MET A 417 4.97 -3.49 -6.17
C MET A 417 6.40 -2.94 -6.27
N MET A 418 6.89 -2.30 -5.20
CA MET A 418 8.25 -1.78 -5.15
C MET A 418 9.29 -2.90 -5.27
N LEU A 419 9.16 -3.97 -4.49
CA LEU A 419 10.04 -5.14 -4.56
C LEU A 419 9.94 -5.85 -5.91
N MET A 420 8.72 -6.09 -6.40
CA MET A 420 8.50 -6.76 -7.69
C MET A 420 9.14 -5.99 -8.84
N LYS A 421 8.94 -4.66 -8.88
CA LYS A 421 9.58 -3.78 -9.87
C LYS A 421 11.10 -3.85 -9.75
N TYR A 422 11.63 -3.74 -8.53
CA TYR A 422 13.07 -3.77 -8.29
C TYR A 422 13.70 -5.09 -8.74
N PHE A 423 13.09 -6.23 -8.42
CA PHE A 423 13.57 -7.54 -8.83
C PHE A 423 13.50 -7.73 -10.35
N CYS A 424 12.44 -7.27 -11.02
CA CYS A 424 12.34 -7.36 -12.49
C CYS A 424 13.38 -6.49 -13.21
N VAL A 425 13.66 -5.29 -12.70
CA VAL A 425 14.67 -4.37 -13.27
C VAL A 425 16.09 -4.91 -13.08
N ASN A 426 16.38 -5.53 -11.93
CA ASN A 426 17.70 -6.08 -11.61
C ASN A 426 17.89 -7.54 -12.06
N ASP A 427 17.05 -8.05 -12.97
CA ASP A 427 17.12 -9.41 -13.51
C ASP A 427 17.02 -10.55 -12.48
N ARG A 428 16.47 -10.25 -11.30
CA ARG A 428 16.21 -11.23 -10.22
C ARG A 428 14.79 -11.75 -10.26
N LEU A 429 14.39 -12.30 -11.41
CA LEU A 429 13.06 -12.90 -11.59
C LEU A 429 12.81 -14.08 -10.62
N ASP A 430 13.87 -14.76 -10.18
CA ASP A 430 13.81 -15.75 -9.12
C ASP A 430 13.19 -15.19 -7.84
N LEU A 431 13.65 -14.01 -7.40
CA LEU A 431 13.11 -13.33 -6.22
C LEU A 431 11.70 -12.79 -6.45
N GLY A 432 11.41 -12.30 -7.67
CA GLY A 432 10.06 -11.88 -8.05
C GLY A 432 9.04 -13.02 -7.96
N LEU A 433 9.40 -14.20 -8.49
CA LEU A 433 8.59 -15.42 -8.39
C LEU A 433 8.52 -15.92 -6.94
N ASN A 434 9.61 -15.89 -6.18
CA ASN A 434 9.60 -16.26 -4.76
C ASN A 434 8.67 -15.35 -3.94
N LEU A 435 8.66 -14.04 -4.20
CA LEU A 435 7.73 -13.12 -3.57
C LEU A 435 6.29 -13.42 -3.98
N TRP A 436 6.04 -13.71 -5.25
CA TRP A 436 4.72 -14.10 -5.74
C TRP A 436 4.20 -15.36 -5.04
N MET A 437 5.03 -16.41 -4.99
CA MET A 437 4.71 -17.67 -4.33
C MET A 437 4.53 -17.48 -2.82
N TYR A 438 5.38 -16.69 -2.17
CA TYR A 438 5.24 -16.35 -0.76
C TYR A 438 3.89 -15.69 -0.45
N LEU A 439 3.42 -14.76 -1.29
CA LEU A 439 2.10 -14.15 -1.12
C LEU A 439 1.00 -15.21 -1.19
N ILE A 440 1.06 -16.09 -2.19
CA ILE A 440 0.08 -17.17 -2.37
C ILE A 440 0.10 -18.15 -1.20
N GLU A 441 1.27 -18.61 -0.77
CA GLU A 441 1.43 -19.54 0.34
C GLU A 441 0.85 -19.00 1.64
N ARG A 442 0.96 -17.68 1.86
CA ARG A 442 0.39 -16.97 3.01
C ARG A 442 -1.10 -16.65 2.83
N GLY A 443 -1.73 -17.12 1.75
CA GLY A 443 -3.14 -16.94 1.45
C GLY A 443 -3.50 -15.56 0.91
N TYR A 444 -2.53 -14.75 0.46
CA TYR A 444 -2.79 -13.43 -0.13
C TYR A 444 -3.15 -13.59 -1.60
N CYS A 445 -4.05 -12.74 -2.08
CA CYS A 445 -4.38 -12.68 -3.49
C CYS A 445 -3.53 -11.60 -4.17
N PRO A 446 -2.58 -11.97 -5.06
CA PRO A 446 -1.70 -10.99 -5.68
C PRO A 446 -2.47 -9.93 -6.46
N HIS A 447 -1.99 -8.69 -6.41
CA HIS A 447 -2.64 -7.56 -7.07
C HIS A 447 -2.40 -7.58 -8.59
N GLY A 448 -3.37 -7.12 -9.38
CA GLY A 448 -3.25 -7.00 -10.84
C GLY A 448 -2.02 -6.21 -11.28
N HIS A 449 -1.72 -5.07 -10.65
CA HIS A 449 -0.51 -4.30 -10.97
C HIS A 449 0.80 -5.06 -10.69
N ALA A 450 0.84 -5.91 -9.66
CA ALA A 450 2.01 -6.76 -9.40
C ALA A 450 2.14 -7.86 -10.45
N LEU A 451 1.00 -8.41 -10.91
CA LEU A 451 0.95 -9.33 -12.05
C LEU A 451 1.47 -8.66 -13.32
N ASP A 452 1.04 -7.43 -13.63
CA ASP A 452 1.46 -6.71 -14.84
C ASP A 452 2.98 -6.56 -14.92
N LEU A 453 3.60 -6.17 -13.80
CA LEU A 453 5.05 -6.05 -13.68
C LEU A 453 5.75 -7.39 -13.88
N LEU A 454 5.27 -8.44 -13.20
CA LEU A 454 5.87 -9.76 -13.25
C LEU A 454 5.71 -10.43 -14.62
N VAL A 455 4.52 -10.37 -15.23
CA VAL A 455 4.24 -10.89 -16.58
C VAL A 455 5.11 -10.18 -17.61
N THR A 456 5.22 -8.85 -17.55
CA THR A 456 6.11 -8.09 -18.44
C THR A 456 7.57 -8.55 -18.28
N GLY A 457 8.02 -8.71 -17.04
CA GLY A 457 9.37 -9.19 -16.72
C GLY A 457 9.64 -10.61 -17.21
N LEU A 458 8.69 -11.53 -17.05
CA LEU A 458 8.80 -12.94 -17.44
C LEU A 458 8.72 -13.11 -18.96
N CYS A 459 7.75 -12.46 -19.62
CA CYS A 459 7.56 -12.55 -21.06
C CYS A 459 8.76 -12.00 -21.84
N SER A 460 9.29 -10.83 -21.43
CA SER A 460 10.49 -10.24 -22.05
C SER A 460 11.73 -11.12 -22.01
N ARG A 461 11.76 -12.13 -21.12
CA ARG A 461 12.86 -13.09 -20.93
C ARG A 461 12.49 -14.52 -21.32
N GLY A 462 11.37 -14.71 -22.02
CA GLY A 462 10.94 -16.01 -22.54
C GLY A 462 10.41 -16.99 -21.49
N LYS A 463 10.18 -16.58 -20.23
CA LYS A 463 9.61 -17.41 -19.16
C LYS A 463 8.07 -17.47 -19.25
N LEU A 464 7.59 -18.01 -20.37
CA LEU A 464 6.15 -17.96 -20.73
C LEU A 464 5.28 -18.86 -19.84
N GLN A 465 5.81 -20.00 -19.39
CA GLN A 465 5.08 -20.92 -18.52
C GLN A 465 4.77 -20.29 -17.16
N GLU A 466 5.74 -19.63 -16.56
CA GLU A 466 5.58 -18.93 -15.28
C GLU A 466 4.64 -17.74 -15.42
N ALA A 467 4.72 -17.00 -16.53
CA ALA A 467 3.84 -15.87 -16.81
C ALA A 467 2.37 -16.31 -16.96
N PHE A 468 2.15 -17.43 -17.66
CA PHE A 468 0.84 -18.06 -17.79
C PHE A 468 0.31 -18.53 -16.43
N GLU A 469 1.12 -19.22 -15.64
CA GLU A 469 0.70 -19.76 -14.36
C GLU A 469 0.35 -18.66 -13.35
N CYS A 470 1.16 -17.59 -13.26
CA CYS A 470 0.84 -16.42 -12.44
C CYS A 470 -0.51 -15.79 -12.86
N SER A 471 -0.75 -15.66 -14.16
CA SER A 471 -1.99 -15.07 -14.69
C SER A 471 -3.21 -15.93 -14.40
N LYS A 472 -3.08 -17.24 -14.58
CA LYS A 472 -4.11 -18.23 -14.24
C LYS A 472 -4.47 -18.16 -12.76
N GLN A 473 -3.46 -18.12 -11.88
CA GLN A 473 -3.64 -18.05 -10.43
C GLN A 473 -4.42 -16.81 -9.96
N VAL A 474 -4.31 -15.67 -10.65
CA VAL A 474 -5.10 -14.46 -10.35
C VAL A 474 -6.56 -14.63 -10.76
N LEU A 475 -6.80 -15.17 -11.97
CA LEU A 475 -8.15 -15.38 -12.49
C LEU A 475 -8.94 -16.42 -11.66
N GLU A 476 -8.30 -17.54 -11.29
CA GLU A 476 -8.93 -18.61 -10.48
C GLU A 476 -9.36 -18.13 -9.09
N ARG A 477 -8.69 -17.10 -8.55
CA ARG A 477 -9.02 -16.44 -7.28
C ARG A 477 -10.08 -15.34 -7.42
N GLY A 478 -10.66 -15.19 -8.61
CA GLY A 478 -11.73 -14.23 -8.90
C GLY A 478 -11.26 -12.78 -9.00
N ARG A 479 -10.00 -12.53 -9.38
CA ARG A 479 -9.50 -11.19 -9.70
C ARG A 479 -9.37 -11.02 -11.21
N HIS A 480 -9.83 -9.88 -11.71
CA HIS A 480 -9.59 -9.51 -13.10
C HIS A 480 -8.11 -9.22 -13.33
N MET A 481 -7.60 -9.66 -14.48
CA MET A 481 -6.31 -9.22 -15.00
C MET A 481 -6.47 -7.94 -15.82
N SER A 482 -5.40 -7.16 -15.94
CA SER A 482 -5.38 -5.98 -16.79
C SER A 482 -5.39 -6.38 -18.28
N GLU A 483 -5.91 -5.49 -19.11
CA GLU A 483 -5.83 -5.62 -20.57
C GLU A 483 -4.36 -5.65 -21.03
N ALA A 484 -3.50 -4.83 -20.41
CA ALA A 484 -2.08 -4.75 -20.73
C ALA A 484 -1.35 -6.09 -20.50
N ALA A 485 -1.58 -6.75 -19.37
CA ALA A 485 -0.97 -8.06 -19.10
C ALA A 485 -1.47 -9.14 -20.06
N PHE A 486 -2.76 -9.11 -20.41
CA PHE A 486 -3.33 -10.08 -21.36
C PHE A 486 -2.73 -9.90 -22.77
N LEU A 487 -2.66 -8.66 -23.27
CA LEU A 487 -2.03 -8.34 -24.55
C LEU A 487 -0.54 -8.69 -24.56
N MET A 488 0.14 -8.53 -23.43
CA MET A 488 1.54 -8.92 -23.31
C MET A 488 1.71 -10.43 -23.47
N LEU A 489 0.88 -11.23 -22.78
CA LEU A 489 0.87 -12.69 -22.95
C LEU A 489 0.52 -13.09 -24.38
N GLU A 490 -0.50 -12.47 -24.99
CA GLU A 490 -0.90 -12.74 -26.37
C GLU A 490 0.27 -12.51 -27.34
N ARG A 491 0.97 -11.37 -27.21
CA ARG A 491 2.10 -10.99 -28.07
C ARG A 491 3.24 -12.00 -28.03
N PHE A 492 3.45 -12.71 -26.92
CA PHE A 492 4.53 -13.69 -26.76
C PHE A 492 4.08 -15.15 -26.95
N LEU A 493 2.87 -15.52 -26.50
CA LEU A 493 2.35 -16.88 -26.60
C LEU A 493 1.93 -17.24 -28.03
N VAL A 494 1.39 -16.30 -28.81
CA VAL A 494 0.95 -16.57 -30.19
C VAL A 494 2.13 -16.93 -31.10
N PRO A 495 3.24 -16.14 -31.14
CA PRO A 495 4.42 -16.54 -31.91
C PRO A 495 5.09 -17.81 -31.41
N ALA A 496 5.01 -18.10 -30.12
CA ALA A 496 5.54 -19.33 -29.53
C ALA A 496 4.69 -20.58 -29.83
N GLY A 497 3.55 -20.44 -30.52
CA GLY A 497 2.64 -21.55 -30.84
C GLY A 497 1.78 -22.03 -29.67
N GLU A 498 1.90 -21.42 -28.49
CA GLU A 498 1.21 -21.83 -27.26
C GLU A 498 -0.22 -21.28 -27.14
N THR A 499 -0.97 -21.28 -28.25
CA THR A 499 -2.32 -20.69 -28.32
C THR A 499 -3.34 -21.37 -27.40
N ASP A 500 -3.11 -22.63 -27.00
CA ASP A 500 -3.95 -23.34 -26.04
C ASP A 500 -3.92 -22.67 -24.65
N ARG A 501 -2.76 -22.15 -24.22
CA ARG A 501 -2.64 -21.42 -22.95
C ARG A 501 -3.44 -20.11 -23.00
N LEU A 502 -3.33 -19.38 -24.10
CA LEU A 502 -4.09 -18.15 -24.30
C LEU A 502 -5.61 -18.41 -24.33
N ARG A 503 -6.05 -19.49 -24.99
CA ARG A 503 -7.47 -19.91 -25.00
C ARG A 503 -7.99 -20.26 -23.61
N LYS A 504 -7.17 -20.89 -22.76
CA LYS A 504 -7.53 -21.17 -21.35
C LYS A 504 -7.71 -19.87 -20.56
N LEU A 505 -6.81 -18.90 -20.70
CA LEU A 505 -6.96 -17.59 -20.04
C LEU A 505 -8.21 -16.85 -20.52
N ASP A 506 -8.47 -16.84 -21.83
CA ASP A 506 -9.69 -16.25 -22.42
C ASP A 506 -10.97 -16.85 -21.83
N HIS A 507 -11.02 -18.19 -21.71
CA HIS A 507 -12.14 -18.87 -21.09
C HIS A 507 -12.36 -18.44 -19.63
N LEU A 508 -11.27 -18.39 -18.84
CA LEU A 508 -11.33 -17.93 -17.44
C LEU A 508 -11.79 -16.47 -17.32
N ILE A 509 -11.29 -15.58 -18.18
CA ILE A 509 -11.69 -14.16 -18.22
C ILE A 509 -13.18 -14.03 -18.53
N LYS A 510 -13.66 -14.69 -19.59
CA LYS A 510 -15.08 -14.63 -19.99
C LYS A 510 -16.00 -15.18 -18.91
N LYS A 511 -15.57 -16.27 -18.26
CA LYS A 511 -16.28 -16.87 -17.13
C LYS A 511 -16.36 -15.92 -15.93
N LEU A 512 -15.26 -15.26 -15.59
CA LEU A 512 -15.23 -14.26 -14.52
C LEU A 512 -16.13 -13.06 -14.86
N ASN A 513 -16.04 -12.57 -16.10
CA ASN A 513 -16.82 -11.43 -16.60
C ASN A 513 -18.34 -11.67 -16.62
N ALA A 514 -18.77 -12.94 -16.76
CA ALA A 514 -20.19 -13.30 -16.72
C ALA A 514 -20.83 -13.07 -15.34
N ILE A 515 -20.03 -13.06 -14.28
CA ILE A 515 -20.50 -12.93 -12.90
C ILE A 515 -20.11 -11.59 -12.31
N LEU A 516 -18.94 -11.09 -12.71
CA LEU A 516 -18.40 -9.81 -12.28
C LEU A 516 -18.07 -8.99 -13.52
N PRO A 517 -18.91 -8.00 -13.90
CA PRO A 517 -18.63 -7.20 -15.08
C PRO A 517 -17.29 -6.46 -14.92
N PRO A 518 -16.42 -6.49 -15.95
CA PRO A 518 -15.11 -5.87 -15.85
C PRO A 518 -15.24 -4.34 -15.78
N SER A 519 -14.46 -3.70 -14.90
CA SER A 519 -14.24 -2.26 -14.96
C SER A 519 -13.27 -1.86 -16.08
N ARG A 520 -13.24 -0.57 -16.44
CA ARG A 520 -12.30 -0.02 -17.44
C ARG A 520 -10.86 -0.46 -17.17
N GLY A 521 -10.17 -0.91 -18.22
CA GLY A 521 -8.77 -1.37 -18.17
C GLY A 521 -8.56 -2.85 -17.81
N HIS A 522 -9.63 -3.58 -17.49
CA HIS A 522 -9.57 -5.04 -17.35
C HIS A 522 -9.72 -5.75 -18.69
N ALA A 523 -9.06 -6.89 -18.84
CA ALA A 523 -9.16 -7.71 -20.03
C ALA A 523 -10.60 -8.24 -20.23
N VAL A 524 -11.09 -8.16 -21.47
CA VAL A 524 -12.38 -8.73 -21.89
C VAL A 524 -12.20 -10.10 -22.58
N GLY A 525 -10.95 -10.54 -22.73
CA GLY A 525 -10.56 -11.73 -23.47
C GLY A 525 -10.24 -11.41 -24.93
N ILE A 526 -10.16 -12.46 -25.75
CA ILE A 526 -9.83 -12.36 -27.18
C ILE A 526 -11.04 -11.79 -27.92
N THR A 527 -10.88 -10.58 -28.45
CA THR A 527 -11.90 -9.84 -29.22
C THR A 527 -11.74 -10.01 -30.73
N HIS A 528 -10.57 -10.47 -31.21
CA HIS A 528 -10.31 -10.76 -32.62
C HIS A 528 -10.42 -12.26 -32.90
N LYS A 529 -11.28 -12.67 -33.86
CA LYS A 529 -11.30 -14.06 -34.33
C LYS A 529 -9.93 -14.43 -34.89
N PHE A 530 -9.29 -15.47 -34.34
CA PHE A 530 -8.16 -16.14 -34.98
C PHE A 530 -8.52 -16.43 -36.43
N LYS A 531 -7.89 -15.75 -37.39
CA LYS A 531 -7.77 -16.37 -38.71
C LYS A 531 -6.85 -17.57 -38.52
N SER A 532 -7.36 -18.75 -38.85
CA SER A 532 -6.61 -20.00 -38.94
C SER A 532 -5.30 -19.81 -39.71
N PRO A 533 -4.30 -20.70 -39.55
CA PRO A 533 -3.04 -20.61 -40.28
C PRO A 533 -3.26 -20.90 -41.78
N GLY A 534 -3.81 -19.92 -42.50
CA GLY A 534 -3.80 -19.84 -43.94
C GLY A 534 -2.57 -19.06 -44.36
N THR A 535 -1.66 -19.75 -45.03
CA THR A 535 -0.53 -19.24 -45.84
C THR A 535 -0.48 -17.72 -46.00
N TYR A 536 0.26 -17.04 -45.13
CA TYR A 536 0.78 -15.70 -45.45
C TYR A 536 1.94 -15.88 -46.43
N THR A 537 1.64 -15.83 -47.72
CA THR A 537 2.61 -15.53 -48.77
C THR A 537 2.73 -14.00 -48.88
N GLY A 538 3.51 -13.41 -47.98
CA GLY A 538 3.92 -12.01 -47.96
C GLY A 538 5.25 -11.94 -47.20
N PRO A 539 6.18 -11.06 -47.57
CA PRO A 539 7.61 -11.31 -47.40
C PRO A 539 7.95 -11.59 -45.93
N PHE A 540 8.42 -12.81 -45.68
CA PHE A 540 9.08 -13.23 -44.46
C PHE A 540 10.15 -12.20 -44.09
N PRO A 541 10.20 -11.69 -42.84
CA PRO A 541 11.48 -11.32 -42.27
C PRO A 541 12.25 -12.62 -42.04
N PHE A 542 13.41 -12.69 -42.66
CA PHE A 542 14.35 -13.81 -42.66
C PHE A 542 14.70 -14.34 -41.26
N PRO A 543 15.21 -15.59 -41.16
CA PRO A 543 15.80 -16.11 -39.92
C PRO A 543 16.95 -15.20 -39.49
N PHE A 544 16.98 -14.83 -38.20
CA PHE A 544 18.11 -14.12 -37.60
C PHE A 544 19.36 -15.00 -37.64
N ARG A 545 20.19 -14.80 -38.68
CA ARG A 545 21.61 -15.12 -38.69
C ARG A 545 22.37 -13.79 -38.80
N GLY A 546 23.07 -13.45 -37.71
CA GLY A 546 24.18 -12.50 -37.69
C GLY A 546 23.83 -11.03 -37.96
N GLY A 547 23.98 -10.20 -36.92
CA GLY A 547 24.35 -8.79 -37.09
C GLY A 547 23.26 -7.73 -36.94
N GLU A 548 22.39 -7.80 -35.94
CA GLU A 548 21.64 -6.63 -35.43
C GLU A 548 21.39 -6.81 -33.91
N GLU A 549 22.45 -6.78 -33.11
CA GLU A 549 22.37 -6.88 -31.63
C GLU A 549 22.07 -5.54 -30.93
N ASP A 550 22.07 -4.40 -31.64
CA ASP A 550 22.11 -3.08 -31.00
C ASP A 550 20.78 -2.29 -31.00
N LEU A 551 19.73 -2.72 -31.72
CA LEU A 551 18.48 -1.94 -31.81
C LEU A 551 17.55 -2.11 -30.59
N ILE A 552 17.55 -3.31 -29.98
CA ILE A 552 16.72 -3.64 -28.82
C ILE A 552 17.28 -3.00 -27.53
N PRO A 553 18.60 -3.04 -27.26
CA PRO A 553 19.20 -2.26 -26.18
C PRO A 553 18.95 -0.75 -26.36
N ALA A 554 19.00 -0.22 -27.59
CA ALA A 554 18.77 1.20 -27.85
C ALA A 554 17.31 1.62 -27.61
N LEU A 555 16.33 0.81 -28.00
CA LEU A 555 14.90 1.03 -27.69
C LEU A 555 14.62 0.86 -26.20
N MET A 556 15.27 -0.09 -25.53
CA MET A 556 15.19 -0.25 -24.07
C MET A 556 15.86 0.90 -23.32
N LEU A 557 16.97 1.45 -23.81
CA LEU A 557 17.62 2.66 -23.26
C LEU A 557 16.81 3.93 -23.51
N LEU A 558 16.08 4.02 -24.63
CA LEU A 558 15.13 5.10 -24.90
C LEU A 558 13.89 4.99 -24.00
N TYR A 559 13.36 3.77 -23.80
CA TYR A 559 12.26 3.53 -22.88
C TYR A 559 12.69 3.75 -21.43
N GLU A 560 13.90 3.30 -21.06
CA GLU A 560 14.51 3.53 -19.75
C GLU A 560 14.89 4.99 -19.56
N GLY A 561 15.28 5.71 -20.61
CA GLY A 561 15.59 7.14 -20.59
C GLY A 561 14.33 8.00 -20.41
N VAL A 562 13.28 7.71 -21.18
CA VAL A 562 11.94 8.32 -21.02
C VAL A 562 11.32 7.92 -19.69
N PHE A 563 11.53 6.69 -19.22
CA PHE A 563 11.03 6.22 -17.92
C PHE A 563 11.83 6.78 -16.75
N ARG A 564 13.16 6.91 -16.83
CA ARG A 564 13.99 7.61 -15.84
C ARG A 564 13.68 9.11 -15.86
N PHE A 565 13.35 9.68 -17.01
CA PHE A 565 12.85 11.05 -17.13
C PHE A 565 11.48 11.19 -16.46
N CYS A 566 10.53 10.28 -16.71
CA CYS A 566 9.23 10.23 -16.02
C CYS A 566 9.36 9.90 -14.52
N CYS A 567 10.34 9.11 -14.09
CA CYS A 567 10.63 8.85 -12.68
C CYS A 567 11.33 10.03 -12.00
N LYS A 568 12.20 10.78 -12.70
CA LYS A 568 12.69 12.09 -12.25
C LYS A 568 11.58 13.15 -12.27
N PHE A 569 10.61 13.04 -13.17
CA PHE A 569 9.41 13.88 -13.18
C PHE A 569 8.42 13.49 -12.08
N GLN A 570 8.34 12.22 -11.67
CA GLN A 570 7.66 11.79 -10.44
C GLN A 570 8.43 12.21 -9.17
N GLU A 571 9.76 12.38 -9.24
CA GLU A 571 10.51 13.13 -8.22
C GLU A 571 10.16 14.62 -8.21
N PHE A 572 9.66 15.19 -9.32
CA PHE A 572 9.08 16.55 -9.38
C PHE A 572 7.60 16.58 -8.96
N ASP A 573 6.74 15.62 -9.29
CA ASP A 573 5.36 15.57 -8.76
C ASP A 573 5.33 15.30 -7.24
N ALA A 574 6.43 14.79 -6.67
CA ALA A 574 6.63 14.72 -5.23
C ALA A 574 7.26 15.99 -4.63
N ILE A 575 7.63 16.99 -5.45
CA ILE A 575 8.31 18.25 -5.07
C ILE A 575 7.65 19.50 -5.72
N SER A 576 6.54 19.36 -6.47
CA SER A 576 5.92 20.43 -7.28
C SER A 576 4.39 20.41 -7.14
N ASP A 577 3.88 20.72 -5.94
CA ASP A 577 2.53 21.26 -5.75
C ASP A 577 2.51 22.80 -5.94
N ASP A 578 3.61 23.43 -6.40
CA ASP A 578 3.77 24.88 -6.51
C ASP A 578 3.91 25.36 -7.97
N ALA A 579 2.78 25.63 -8.64
CA ALA A 579 2.64 26.74 -9.60
C ALA A 579 1.16 27.03 -9.89
N PRO A 580 0.63 28.23 -9.57
CA PRO A 580 -0.72 28.59 -10.01
C PRO A 580 -0.68 28.91 -11.51
N GLY A 581 -1.42 28.14 -12.31
CA GLY A 581 -1.73 28.49 -13.71
C GLY A 581 -0.99 27.75 -14.83
N ILE A 582 -0.55 26.51 -14.65
CA ILE A 582 -0.04 25.67 -15.75
C ILE A 582 -1.18 24.74 -16.23
N PRO A 583 -1.58 24.76 -17.52
CA PRO A 583 -2.50 23.75 -18.05
C PRO A 583 -1.81 22.38 -18.09
N GLU A 584 -2.57 21.31 -17.84
CA GLU A 584 -2.16 19.89 -17.78
C GLU A 584 -1.04 19.47 -18.76
N PRO A 585 -0.24 18.41 -18.48
CA PRO A 585 0.86 17.94 -19.33
C PRO A 585 0.34 17.21 -20.58
N PHE A 586 -0.58 17.83 -21.31
CA PHE A 586 -0.97 17.50 -22.66
C PHE A 586 0.14 17.74 -23.70
N PRO A 587 1.06 18.74 -23.59
CA PRO A 587 1.99 19.03 -24.69
C PRO A 587 3.09 17.98 -24.87
N ALA A 588 3.69 17.43 -23.81
CA ALA A 588 4.82 16.50 -23.94
C ALA A 588 4.39 15.12 -24.46
N PHE A 589 3.22 14.65 -24.01
CA PHE A 589 2.64 13.39 -24.46
C PHE A 589 2.16 13.49 -25.93
N VAL A 590 1.56 14.63 -26.31
CA VAL A 590 1.17 14.93 -27.68
C VAL A 590 2.39 15.15 -28.57
N LEU A 591 3.49 15.72 -28.08
CA LEU A 591 4.74 15.88 -28.84
C LEU A 591 5.42 14.54 -29.09
N VAL A 592 5.45 13.63 -28.10
CA VAL A 592 5.97 12.26 -28.28
C VAL A 592 5.07 11.45 -29.22
N LEU A 593 3.74 11.60 -29.14
CA LEU A 593 2.80 10.98 -30.09
C LEU A 593 2.87 11.61 -31.49
N LEU A 594 3.16 12.91 -31.62
CA LEU A 594 3.40 13.58 -32.90
C LEU A 594 4.74 13.15 -33.51
N VAL A 595 5.79 13.02 -32.72
CA VAL A 595 7.10 12.54 -33.21
C VAL A 595 7.01 11.06 -33.62
N CYS A 596 6.32 10.22 -32.85
CA CYS A 596 6.04 8.83 -33.22
C CYS A 596 5.04 8.71 -34.40
N GLY A 597 4.05 9.59 -34.46
CA GLY A 597 3.00 9.61 -35.50
C GLY A 597 3.50 10.15 -36.85
N ILE A 598 4.37 11.16 -36.85
CA ILE A 598 5.03 11.68 -38.07
C ILE A 598 6.01 10.63 -38.61
N SER A 599 6.66 9.82 -37.75
CA SER A 599 7.52 8.71 -38.18
C SER A 599 6.76 7.51 -38.76
N LEU A 600 5.47 7.33 -38.43
CA LEU A 600 4.62 6.27 -38.99
C LEU A 600 3.87 6.71 -40.25
N SER A 601 3.63 8.01 -40.41
CA SER A 601 2.97 8.60 -41.60
C SER A 601 3.94 8.81 -42.77
N GLY A 602 5.23 9.04 -42.50
CA GLY A 602 6.26 9.28 -43.51
C GLY A 602 6.95 8.03 -44.07
N ARG A 603 6.20 7.00 -44.52
CA ARG A 603 6.78 5.94 -45.38
C ARG A 603 6.34 6.14 -46.83
N LYS A 604 7.00 7.06 -47.52
CA LYS A 604 7.47 6.83 -48.89
C LYS A 604 8.83 7.52 -49.01
N THR A 605 9.85 6.74 -49.40
CA THR A 605 11.17 7.16 -49.89
C THR A 605 12.19 7.80 -48.92
N LEU A 606 12.72 7.06 -47.93
CA LEU A 606 14.10 7.28 -47.44
C LEU A 606 14.66 5.98 -46.83
N GLY A 607 15.91 5.66 -47.17
CA GLY A 607 16.61 4.43 -46.74
C GLY A 607 16.94 4.42 -45.25
N ALA A 608 16.97 3.23 -44.65
CA ALA A 608 17.06 3.00 -43.20
C ALA A 608 18.26 3.65 -42.48
N GLY A 609 19.34 4.00 -43.21
CA GLY A 609 20.52 4.66 -42.64
C GLY A 609 20.35 6.17 -42.37
N ASP A 610 19.49 6.87 -43.11
CA ASP A 610 19.33 8.32 -43.00
C ASP A 610 18.26 8.72 -41.96
N SER A 611 17.28 7.84 -41.74
CA SER A 611 16.26 8.00 -40.69
C SER A 611 16.86 7.97 -39.28
N LEU A 612 17.91 7.17 -39.06
CA LEU A 612 18.59 7.08 -37.76
C LEU A 612 19.41 8.34 -37.46
N LYS A 613 20.11 8.88 -38.47
CA LYS A 613 20.82 10.16 -38.35
C LYS A 613 19.87 11.32 -38.06
N TYR A 614 18.70 11.34 -38.70
CA TYR A 614 17.67 12.35 -38.42
C TYR A 614 17.08 12.23 -37.01
N LEU A 615 16.81 11.02 -36.52
CA LEU A 615 16.34 10.78 -35.16
C LEU A 615 17.37 11.17 -34.09
N VAL A 616 18.65 10.88 -34.32
CA VAL A 616 19.74 11.27 -33.41
C VAL A 616 19.94 12.79 -33.42
N VAL A 617 19.93 13.44 -34.59
CA VAL A 617 20.03 14.91 -34.69
C VAL A 617 18.81 15.60 -34.06
N LEU A 618 17.61 15.04 -34.22
CA LEU A 618 16.39 15.57 -33.60
C LEU A 618 16.40 15.39 -32.08
N ALA A 619 16.84 14.23 -31.58
CA ALA A 619 17.02 13.98 -30.15
C ALA A 619 18.09 14.90 -29.53
N ILE A 620 19.20 15.15 -30.23
CA ILE A 620 20.23 16.10 -29.80
C ILE A 620 19.70 17.53 -29.80
N ARG A 621 18.90 17.94 -30.79
CA ARG A 621 18.27 19.27 -30.82
C ARG A 621 17.21 19.45 -29.73
N ILE A 622 16.44 18.42 -29.42
CA ILE A 622 15.48 18.43 -28.30
C ILE A 622 16.23 18.49 -26.97
N TRP A 623 17.31 17.73 -26.83
CA TRP A 623 18.16 17.77 -25.64
C TRP A 623 18.81 19.15 -25.44
N LEU A 624 19.35 19.76 -26.51
CA LEU A 624 19.92 21.11 -26.49
C LEU A 624 18.87 22.20 -26.21
N GLY A 625 17.66 22.08 -26.78
CA GLY A 625 16.57 23.02 -26.50
C GLY A 625 16.05 22.92 -25.07
N VAL A 626 16.02 21.71 -24.49
CA VAL A 626 15.63 21.50 -23.09
C VAL A 626 16.73 21.95 -22.12
N THR A 627 18.01 21.80 -22.46
CA THR A 627 19.11 22.33 -21.64
C THR A 627 19.23 23.85 -21.72
N GLU A 628 18.98 24.48 -22.88
CA GLU A 628 18.85 25.94 -23.01
C GLU A 628 17.67 26.48 -22.19
N PHE A 629 16.50 25.82 -22.25
CA PHE A 629 15.32 26.22 -21.47
C PHE A 629 15.54 26.08 -19.94
N LEU A 630 16.33 25.09 -19.51
CA LEU A 630 16.70 24.91 -18.10
C LEU A 630 17.82 25.86 -17.64
N GLN A 631 18.72 26.28 -18.54
CA GLN A 631 19.74 27.31 -18.28
C GLN A 631 19.10 28.70 -18.16
N ILE A 632 18.13 29.04 -19.01
CA ILE A 632 17.38 30.31 -18.93
C ILE A 632 16.61 30.44 -17.60
N LYS A 633 16.21 29.33 -16.97
CA LYS A 633 15.50 29.30 -15.68
C LYS A 633 16.41 29.34 -14.46
N LYS A 634 17.71 29.04 -14.60
CA LYS A 634 18.73 29.27 -13.57
C LYS A 634 19.35 30.63 -13.86
N GLY A 635 18.80 31.71 -13.29
CA GLY A 635 19.27 33.07 -13.52
C GLY A 635 20.76 33.29 -13.24
N THR A 636 21.61 32.99 -14.23
CA THR A 636 23.00 33.42 -14.29
C THR A 636 23.07 34.55 -15.31
N ASN A 637 23.07 35.78 -14.79
CA ASN A 637 23.45 36.96 -15.55
C ASN A 637 24.95 36.88 -15.86
N GLU A 638 25.32 36.51 -17.09
CA GLU A 638 26.54 36.99 -17.74
C GLU A 638 26.51 36.61 -19.24
N PRO A 639 26.60 37.56 -20.18
CA PRO A 639 26.58 37.26 -21.61
C PRO A 639 28.00 37.22 -22.19
N ARG A 640 28.18 36.36 -23.21
CA ARG A 640 29.28 36.28 -24.20
C ARG A 640 30.42 35.31 -23.88
N GLU A 641 30.33 34.11 -24.47
CA GLU A 641 31.41 33.43 -25.22
C GLU A 641 30.92 32.02 -25.62
N TYR A 642 30.02 31.92 -26.61
CA TYR A 642 29.58 30.61 -27.13
C TYR A 642 29.31 30.59 -28.64
N GLU A 643 29.96 31.49 -29.39
CA GLU A 643 29.89 31.51 -30.87
C GLU A 643 31.07 30.81 -31.55
N LYS A 644 31.96 30.12 -30.82
CA LYS A 644 33.17 29.50 -31.41
C LYS A 644 33.21 27.98 -31.50
N GLN A 645 32.14 27.27 -31.18
CA GLN A 645 32.09 25.81 -31.36
C GLN A 645 30.78 25.37 -32.02
N LYS A 646 30.65 25.70 -33.31
CA LYS A 646 29.81 24.96 -34.26
C LYS A 646 30.70 24.57 -35.45
N GLY A 647 31.37 23.44 -35.28
CA GLY A 647 32.02 22.66 -36.33
C GLY A 647 31.52 21.24 -36.22
#